data_AF-A0A673G1T7-F1
#
_entry.id   AF-A0A673G1T7-F1
#
_cell.length_a   1.000
_cell.length_b   1.000
_cell.length_c   1.000
_cell.angle_alpha   90.00
_cell.angle_beta   90.00
_cell.angle_gamma   90.00
#
_symmetry.space_group_name_H-M   'P 1'
#
loop_
_entity.id
_entity.type
_entity.pdbx_description
1 polymer ?
#
loop_
_entity_poly.entity_id
_entity_poly.type
_entity_poly.pdbx_seq_one_letter_code
_entity_poly.pdbx_strand_id
1 'polypeptide(L)'
;MVASTRVQKLLRRYKLAIAAGLTILLIQGLVVWSLRSLEEGEAERKHRRSKLPDHNGQEQKIDPVAFERQNALSGANHGQSRQRQDQPAVTTIIKRGSRWRNKPSLKDKSLGGPEDGVAAHYDPSSSRNFSETRAGEMAKIHLAAPGEPGSVEGAPQVPSSDFVPKCEISGKDALSALHRAGSRQCRQEIANIVCQHQAGQLMPQSLPQFCPQHVISSAVQHAGFTDTDLSKVENPVRVVFMLVVHGRAVLQLKRLLKAIYHKDHFYYIHVDKRSNYMHREVLQMAELYPNVRATPWRMVTIWGGASLLKAYLHSMHDLLSMLDWKWDFFINLSATDFPTRTNDELVTFLSQNRDKNFLKSHGRENARFIKKQGLDRLFHECDNHMWRLGERTIPERLEVSGGSDWFSLTRKFVEYVVNSQDELVTGLKQFYTYALLPAESFFHTVLGNSHMCDTLVDNNLRVTNWNRKLGCKCQYKHIVDWCGCSPNDFKPSDLIRIQQLTRPTFFARKFESTVNQESIEILDNHLYGQYPPGTVALKAYWESLFEQADGVSSLNDVALTAYSSFFRLGLRKQETTQSSSEACRFEPIGYPVSVHLYFYDDRFQGYLVRQEVQNVVTRSREMLEVWAVPQATLQLEHNLHEFERLKHLEVGTEWDPKERIFRNFGGVMGPLDEPVAVQKWARGPNLTATIVWIDPAHIVAVSYDISIDVEAEFTQYRPPLQRPLRPGVWTVRVLRLWERVAEARFLVMPLAFKGREPLRTEDHGWVHAGPPGNMYLDQSFQQLTHVLKLPPSEPALQEAQKKTSLVGKPLEAWVDSSVRAFWVTGDICSEQTSSCPTIGLCTKTSWSSLSPDPKSELGPVKKDGRIR
;
A
#
# COMPACT_ATOMS: atom_id res chain seq x y z
N MET A 1 26.52 -56.21 48.04
CA MET A 1 25.16 -55.64 47.93
C MET A 1 25.13 -54.23 48.52
N VAL A 2 25.24 -53.13 47.74
CA VAL A 2 25.14 -51.75 48.31
C VAL A 2 24.38 -50.73 47.42
N ALA A 3 24.05 -51.05 46.16
CA ALA A 3 23.50 -50.07 45.21
C ALA A 3 21.99 -49.77 45.34
N SER A 4 21.19 -50.69 45.85
CA SER A 4 19.71 -50.63 45.75
C SER A 4 19.05 -49.56 46.64
N THR A 5 19.55 -49.36 47.86
CA THR A 5 18.86 -48.58 48.91
C THR A 5 18.85 -47.06 48.67
N ARG A 6 19.83 -46.51 47.94
CA ARG A 6 19.85 -45.09 47.56
C ARG A 6 18.79 -44.77 46.50
N VAL A 7 18.64 -45.61 45.48
CA VAL A 7 17.66 -45.41 44.39
C VAL A 7 16.23 -45.47 44.92
N GLN A 8 15.91 -46.43 45.80
CA GLN A 8 14.58 -46.52 46.43
C GLN A 8 14.25 -45.31 47.34
N LYS A 9 15.23 -44.73 48.03
CA LYS A 9 15.02 -43.49 48.81
C LYS A 9 14.79 -42.27 47.90
N LEU A 10 15.44 -42.19 46.74
CA LEU A 10 15.20 -41.14 45.76
C LEU A 10 13.78 -41.23 45.16
N LEU A 11 13.38 -42.42 44.70
CA LEU A 11 12.04 -42.67 44.16
C LEU A 11 10.93 -42.40 45.18
N ARG A 12 11.14 -42.67 46.48
CA ARG A 12 10.17 -42.28 47.53
C ARG A 12 10.05 -40.76 47.70
N ARG A 13 11.14 -39.99 47.57
CA ARG A 13 11.09 -38.51 47.67
C ARG A 13 10.39 -37.86 46.48
N TYR A 14 10.68 -38.30 45.26
CA TYR A 14 10.13 -37.67 44.04
C TYR A 14 8.79 -38.24 43.57
N LYS A 15 8.27 -39.32 44.18
CA LYS A 15 6.97 -39.93 43.79
C LYS A 15 5.80 -38.94 43.76
N LEU A 16 5.71 -38.03 44.74
CA LEU A 16 4.67 -36.99 44.78
C LEU A 16 4.84 -35.94 43.68
N ALA A 17 6.07 -35.51 43.39
CA ALA A 17 6.36 -34.56 42.31
C ALA A 17 6.08 -35.14 40.92
N ILE A 18 6.43 -36.42 40.71
CA ILE A 18 6.15 -37.15 39.46
C ILE A 18 4.64 -37.36 39.29
N ALA A 19 3.93 -37.72 40.36
CA ALA A 19 2.47 -37.83 40.33
C ALA A 19 1.79 -36.49 40.00
N ALA A 20 2.25 -35.38 40.61
CA ALA A 20 1.76 -34.04 40.30
C ALA A 20 2.04 -33.61 38.85
N GLY A 21 3.23 -33.88 38.33
CA GLY A 21 3.55 -33.61 36.91
C GLY A 21 2.66 -34.40 35.94
N LEU A 22 2.40 -35.69 36.25
CA LEU A 22 1.52 -36.53 35.44
C LEU A 22 0.05 -36.11 35.51
N THR A 23 -0.45 -35.67 36.67
CA THR A 23 -1.82 -35.13 36.77
C THR A 23 -1.96 -33.79 36.07
N ILE A 24 -0.96 -32.90 36.12
CA ILE A 24 -0.95 -31.65 35.35
C ILE A 24 -1.01 -31.94 33.84
N LEU A 25 -0.20 -32.89 33.34
CA LEU A 25 -0.24 -33.29 31.93
C LEU A 25 -1.56 -33.94 31.52
N LEU A 26 -2.17 -34.76 32.37
CA LEU A 26 -3.51 -35.33 32.16
C LEU A 26 -4.59 -34.25 32.11
N ILE A 27 -4.55 -33.27 33.01
CA ILE A 27 -5.49 -32.14 33.03
C ILE A 27 -5.31 -31.28 31.78
N GLN A 28 -4.08 -30.97 31.37
CA GLN A 28 -3.81 -30.25 30.12
C GLN A 28 -4.32 -31.01 28.89
N GLY A 29 -4.10 -32.33 28.82
CA GLY A 29 -4.63 -33.19 27.77
C GLY A 29 -6.17 -33.19 27.71
N LEU A 30 -6.83 -33.31 28.86
CA LEU A 30 -8.30 -33.27 28.97
C LEU A 30 -8.88 -31.90 28.60
N VAL A 31 -8.22 -30.79 28.98
CA VAL A 31 -8.62 -29.43 28.58
C VAL A 31 -8.50 -29.25 27.06
N VAL A 32 -7.39 -29.67 26.45
CA VAL A 32 -7.20 -29.61 24.99
C VAL A 32 -8.23 -30.47 24.25
N TRP A 33 -8.55 -31.67 24.75
CA TRP A 33 -9.53 -32.55 24.13
C TRP A 33 -10.98 -32.01 24.26
N SER A 34 -11.32 -31.45 25.42
CA SER A 34 -12.61 -30.79 25.67
C SER A 34 -12.82 -29.58 24.76
N LEU A 35 -11.81 -28.71 24.61
CA LEU A 35 -11.86 -27.56 23.70
C LEU A 35 -12.06 -27.99 22.24
N ARG A 36 -11.36 -29.04 21.80
CA ARG A 36 -11.48 -29.56 20.42
C ARG A 36 -12.88 -30.10 20.13
N SER A 37 -13.50 -30.78 21.10
CA SER A 37 -14.88 -31.27 20.98
C SER A 37 -15.92 -30.14 20.96
N LEU A 38 -15.61 -28.96 21.50
CA LEU A 38 -16.46 -27.76 21.42
C LEU A 38 -16.36 -27.07 20.06
N GLU A 39 -15.16 -27.00 19.46
CA GLU A 39 -14.97 -26.43 18.11
C GLU A 39 -15.75 -27.21 17.03
N GLU A 40 -15.72 -28.55 17.09
CA GLU A 40 -16.47 -29.41 16.16
C GLU A 40 -18.00 -29.24 16.33
N GLY A 41 -18.48 -29.11 17.57
CA GLY A 41 -19.91 -28.86 17.85
C GLY A 41 -20.42 -27.48 17.42
N GLU A 42 -19.56 -26.45 17.38
CA GLU A 42 -19.92 -25.15 16.80
C GLU A 42 -19.97 -25.16 15.27
N ALA A 43 -19.13 -25.96 14.61
CA ALA A 43 -19.08 -26.04 13.15
C ALA A 43 -20.41 -26.53 12.56
N GLU A 44 -20.99 -27.60 13.12
CA GLU A 44 -22.30 -28.11 12.69
C GLU A 44 -23.43 -27.09 12.93
N ARG A 45 -23.42 -26.41 14.08
CA ARG A 45 -24.45 -25.38 14.40
C ARG A 45 -24.41 -24.21 13.42
N LYS A 46 -23.21 -23.78 12.99
CA LYS A 46 -23.04 -22.65 12.04
C LYS A 46 -23.52 -23.00 10.62
N HIS A 47 -23.58 -24.27 10.23
CA HIS A 47 -24.12 -24.69 8.93
C HIS A 47 -25.66 -24.70 8.83
N ARG A 48 -26.40 -24.48 9.93
CA ARG A 48 -27.88 -24.58 9.95
C ARG A 48 -28.64 -23.24 10.06
N ARG A 49 -27.96 -22.09 9.99
CA ARG A 49 -28.58 -20.74 10.03
C ARG A 49 -27.94 -19.76 9.03
N SER A 50 -28.31 -19.86 7.76
CA SER A 50 -28.04 -18.83 6.74
C SER A 50 -29.07 -18.82 5.59
N LYS A 51 -30.35 -18.65 5.94
CA LYS A 51 -31.38 -18.14 5.03
C LYS A 51 -32.04 -16.92 5.68
N LEU A 52 -31.72 -15.74 5.16
CA LEU A 52 -32.44 -14.49 5.41
C LEU A 52 -33.48 -14.32 4.28
N PRO A 53 -34.73 -13.90 4.56
CA PRO A 53 -35.67 -13.43 3.55
C PRO A 53 -35.42 -11.95 3.23
N ASP A 54 -35.78 -11.54 2.01
CA ASP A 54 -35.77 -10.14 1.60
C ASP A 54 -36.92 -9.33 2.24
N HIS A 55 -36.71 -8.04 2.47
CA HIS A 55 -37.73 -7.11 2.97
C HIS A 55 -38.52 -6.46 1.82
N ASN A 56 -39.84 -6.64 1.80
CA ASN A 56 -40.79 -5.70 1.22
C ASN A 56 -42.23 -6.04 1.66
N GLY A 57 -43.09 -5.02 1.85
CA GLY A 57 -44.55 -5.20 1.90
C GLY A 57 -45.25 -5.08 3.27
N GLN A 58 -45.54 -3.83 3.67
CA GLN A 58 -46.79 -3.34 4.29
C GLN A 58 -47.34 -3.93 5.62
N GLU A 59 -48.27 -3.15 6.20
CA GLU A 59 -48.83 -3.29 7.54
C GLU A 59 -49.94 -4.34 7.65
N GLN A 60 -50.05 -4.99 8.81
CA GLN A 60 -51.33 -5.10 9.54
C GLN A 60 -51.13 -5.51 11.01
N LYS A 61 -52.05 -5.07 11.88
CA LYS A 61 -52.10 -5.43 13.32
C LYS A 61 -52.99 -6.66 13.53
N ILE A 62 -52.67 -7.48 14.53
CA ILE A 62 -53.62 -8.18 15.43
C ILE A 62 -52.85 -8.76 16.63
N ASP A 63 -53.52 -8.85 17.79
CA ASP A 63 -52.90 -9.13 19.09
C ASP A 63 -52.70 -10.65 19.42
N PRO A 64 -51.83 -11.00 20.39
CA PRO A 64 -51.41 -12.37 20.65
C PRO A 64 -52.15 -13.07 21.80
N VAL A 65 -52.36 -14.38 21.69
CA VAL A 65 -52.80 -15.27 22.79
C VAL A 65 -52.05 -16.61 22.74
N ALA A 66 -51.40 -16.93 23.87
CA ALA A 66 -51.27 -18.22 24.61
C ALA A 66 -51.48 -19.59 23.90
N PHE A 67 -50.88 -20.71 24.32
CA PHE A 67 -50.05 -20.99 25.51
C PHE A 67 -49.20 -22.29 25.34
N GLU A 68 -48.06 -22.33 26.04
CA GLU A 68 -47.43 -23.47 26.76
C GLU A 68 -47.35 -24.94 26.25
N ARG A 69 -46.26 -25.59 26.73
CA ARG A 69 -46.06 -27.04 27.00
C ARG A 69 -45.95 -28.03 25.82
N GLN A 70 -45.28 -29.19 25.97
CA GLN A 70 -44.00 -29.52 26.65
C GLN A 70 -43.63 -30.97 26.29
N ASN A 71 -42.35 -31.21 26.01
CA ASN A 71 -41.55 -32.42 26.27
C ASN A 71 -42.24 -33.82 26.41
N ALA A 72 -42.14 -34.65 25.37
CA ALA A 72 -41.79 -36.07 25.46
C ALA A 72 -41.17 -36.48 24.11
N LEU A 73 -39.87 -36.84 23.99
CA LEU A 73 -39.15 -38.03 24.48
C LEU A 73 -39.39 -39.31 23.65
N SER A 74 -38.27 -39.93 23.23
CA SER A 74 -38.13 -41.24 22.55
C SER A 74 -38.83 -41.41 21.18
N GLY A 75 -38.30 -42.21 20.25
CA GLY A 75 -36.98 -42.84 20.25
C GLY A 75 -36.73 -43.82 19.09
N ALA A 76 -35.54 -43.71 18.49
CA ALA A 76 -34.69 -44.78 17.92
C ALA A 76 -35.17 -45.72 16.77
N ASN A 77 -34.21 -45.98 15.88
CA ASN A 77 -33.93 -47.24 15.16
C ASN A 77 -34.66 -47.66 13.85
N HIS A 78 -33.89 -47.53 12.76
CA HIS A 78 -33.53 -48.57 11.76
C HIS A 78 -34.54 -49.21 10.77
N GLY A 79 -33.98 -49.68 9.63
CA GLY A 79 -34.66 -50.44 8.55
C GLY A 79 -35.20 -49.54 7.43
N GLN A 80 -34.49 -49.17 6.35
CA GLN A 80 -33.49 -49.84 5.50
C GLN A 80 -34.06 -50.88 4.49
N SER A 81 -34.09 -50.47 3.20
CA SER A 81 -33.96 -51.28 1.97
C SER A 81 -35.09 -52.21 1.48
N ARG A 82 -35.76 -51.82 0.38
CA ARG A 82 -35.71 -52.45 -0.99
C ARG A 82 -36.76 -51.77 -1.91
N GLN A 83 -36.54 -51.39 -3.18
CA GLN A 83 -35.95 -52.02 -4.39
C GLN A 83 -36.98 -52.75 -5.29
N ARG A 84 -37.44 -52.07 -6.36
CA ARG A 84 -37.86 -52.53 -7.72
C ARG A 84 -38.21 -51.26 -8.53
N GLN A 85 -37.62 -50.96 -9.69
CA GLN A 85 -37.77 -51.58 -11.02
C GLN A 85 -39.20 -51.50 -11.57
N ASP A 86 -39.42 -50.71 -12.64
CA ASP A 86 -39.63 -51.24 -14.00
C ASP A 86 -39.60 -50.15 -15.11
N GLN A 87 -39.45 -50.61 -16.36
CA GLN A 87 -39.61 -49.93 -17.68
C GLN A 87 -40.27 -50.99 -18.63
N PRO A 88 -40.64 -50.75 -19.93
CA PRO A 88 -40.39 -49.60 -20.82
C PRO A 88 -41.53 -49.19 -21.82
N ALA A 89 -41.23 -48.21 -22.69
CA ALA A 89 -41.54 -48.16 -24.15
C ALA A 89 -42.95 -47.80 -24.75
N VAL A 90 -42.94 -46.85 -25.73
CA VAL A 90 -43.52 -46.91 -27.12
C VAL A 90 -45.07 -46.80 -27.30
N THR A 91 -45.72 -46.04 -28.24
CA THR A 91 -45.37 -45.01 -29.28
C THR A 91 -46.59 -44.25 -29.89
N THR A 92 -46.39 -43.01 -30.40
CA THR A 92 -47.12 -42.33 -31.56
C THR A 92 -48.64 -41.98 -31.41
N ILE A 93 -49.40 -41.26 -32.29
CA ILE A 93 -49.34 -40.75 -33.70
C ILE A 93 -50.43 -39.61 -33.86
N ILE A 94 -50.62 -38.70 -34.84
CA ILE A 94 -49.81 -37.79 -35.73
C ILE A 94 -50.77 -36.80 -36.48
N LYS A 95 -50.38 -35.53 -36.78
CA LYS A 95 -50.84 -34.67 -37.94
C LYS A 95 -50.12 -33.29 -38.00
N ARG A 96 -49.32 -32.98 -39.05
CA ARG A 96 -49.56 -32.08 -40.24
C ARG A 96 -49.73 -30.57 -39.93
N GLY A 97 -49.21 -29.57 -40.68
CA GLY A 97 -48.35 -29.48 -41.90
C GLY A 97 -48.75 -28.29 -42.82
N SER A 98 -47.96 -27.70 -43.74
CA SER A 98 -46.49 -27.75 -44.02
C SER A 98 -46.05 -26.95 -45.30
N ARG A 99 -44.92 -26.19 -45.26
CA ARG A 99 -43.83 -26.07 -46.30
C ARG A 99 -44.08 -25.28 -47.64
N TRP A 100 -43.15 -24.37 -48.08
CA TRP A 100 -42.53 -24.21 -49.45
C TRP A 100 -41.66 -22.91 -49.64
N ARG A 101 -41.17 -22.59 -50.87
CA ARG A 101 -40.05 -21.65 -51.23
C ARG A 101 -40.38 -20.56 -52.29
N ASN A 102 -39.49 -19.55 -52.43
CA ASN A 102 -38.96 -18.85 -53.66
C ASN A 102 -39.11 -17.31 -53.87
N LYS A 103 -38.28 -16.80 -54.81
CA LYS A 103 -37.80 -15.44 -55.22
C LYS A 103 -38.56 -14.87 -56.47
N PRO A 104 -38.22 -13.72 -57.15
CA PRO A 104 -37.52 -12.43 -56.81
C PRO A 104 -38.07 -11.13 -57.55
N SER A 105 -37.25 -10.04 -57.60
CA SER A 105 -37.27 -8.82 -58.49
C SER A 105 -38.16 -7.63 -58.06
N LEU A 106 -37.91 -6.34 -58.36
CA LEU A 106 -37.08 -5.56 -59.35
C LEU A 106 -36.14 -4.53 -58.62
N LYS A 107 -34.98 -4.05 -59.12
CA LYS A 107 -34.63 -3.02 -60.17
C LYS A 107 -35.20 -1.60 -59.91
N ASP A 108 -34.51 -0.46 -60.18
CA ASP A 108 -33.20 -0.18 -60.84
C ASP A 108 -32.67 1.27 -60.47
N LYS A 109 -31.34 1.51 -60.50
CA LYS A 109 -30.62 2.81 -60.83
C LYS A 109 -30.89 4.14 -60.05
N SER A 110 -30.06 5.21 -60.09
CA SER A 110 -28.71 5.47 -60.68
C SER A 110 -28.03 6.78 -60.17
N LEU A 111 -26.68 6.79 -60.14
CA LEU A 111 -25.72 7.88 -60.50
C LEU A 111 -25.96 9.37 -60.11
N GLY A 112 -24.93 10.05 -59.59
CA GLY A 112 -24.72 11.50 -59.84
C GLY A 112 -24.03 12.33 -58.74
N GLY A 113 -22.91 12.98 -59.10
CA GLY A 113 -22.35 14.22 -58.51
C GLY A 113 -21.68 15.01 -59.65
N PRO A 114 -20.85 16.06 -59.44
CA PRO A 114 -20.40 16.71 -58.18
C PRO A 114 -20.44 18.28 -58.25
N GLU A 115 -19.60 18.95 -57.44
CA GLU A 115 -19.00 20.30 -57.62
C GLU A 115 -19.79 21.63 -57.38
N ASP A 116 -19.22 22.43 -56.44
CA ASP A 116 -18.92 23.89 -56.39
C ASP A 116 -19.91 25.01 -56.82
N GLY A 117 -19.92 26.15 -56.08
CA GLY A 117 -20.78 27.31 -56.43
C GLY A 117 -20.85 28.59 -55.55
N VAL A 118 -19.73 29.11 -55.04
CA VAL A 118 -19.43 30.54 -54.71
C VAL A 118 -20.58 31.57 -54.44
N ALA A 119 -20.74 31.92 -53.15
CA ALA A 119 -20.77 33.28 -52.52
C ALA A 119 -21.83 34.40 -52.77
N ALA A 120 -22.22 35.02 -51.64
CA ALA A 120 -22.21 36.48 -51.31
C ALA A 120 -23.51 37.35 -51.25
N HIS A 121 -23.42 38.35 -50.36
CA HIS A 121 -24.22 39.58 -50.14
C HIS A 121 -25.72 39.52 -49.79
N TYR A 122 -26.08 40.00 -48.59
CA TYR A 122 -26.39 41.43 -48.39
C TYR A 122 -26.36 41.85 -46.90
N ASP A 123 -26.06 43.13 -46.65
CA ASP A 123 -26.27 43.89 -45.39
C ASP A 123 -26.91 45.23 -45.79
N PRO A 124 -27.83 45.81 -44.99
CA PRO A 124 -27.45 47.11 -44.43
C PRO A 124 -28.05 47.44 -43.03
N SER A 125 -27.16 47.47 -42.04
CA SER A 125 -26.87 48.68 -41.24
C SER A 125 -27.70 49.07 -39.98
N SER A 126 -26.98 49.77 -39.10
CA SER A 126 -27.40 50.70 -38.03
C SER A 126 -27.55 50.16 -36.58
N SER A 127 -27.09 50.86 -35.52
CA SER A 127 -26.03 51.91 -35.46
C SER A 127 -25.52 52.17 -34.03
N ARG A 128 -24.30 52.75 -33.92
CA ARG A 128 -23.72 53.56 -32.81
C ARG A 128 -23.28 52.87 -31.49
N ASN A 129 -22.00 53.11 -31.16
CA ASN A 129 -21.38 53.05 -29.82
C ASN A 129 -21.76 54.33 -29.03
N PHE A 130 -21.73 54.42 -27.69
CA PHE A 130 -20.50 54.50 -26.86
C PHE A 130 -20.79 54.54 -25.33
N SER A 131 -19.77 54.15 -24.54
CA SER A 131 -19.40 54.60 -23.17
C SER A 131 -20.38 54.54 -21.96
N GLU A 132 -19.95 53.72 -20.97
CA GLU A 132 -19.72 54.06 -19.55
C GLU A 132 -20.73 53.83 -18.38
N THR A 133 -20.11 53.34 -17.29
CA THR A 133 -20.46 53.36 -15.83
C THR A 133 -21.45 52.38 -15.17
N ARG A 134 -20.87 51.63 -14.20
CA ARG A 134 -21.37 51.21 -12.86
C ARG A 134 -22.50 50.15 -12.68
N ALA A 135 -22.02 48.95 -12.31
CA ALA A 135 -22.29 48.22 -11.05
C ALA A 135 -23.62 47.45 -10.79
N GLY A 136 -23.48 46.24 -10.20
CA GLY A 136 -24.54 45.35 -9.68
C GLY A 136 -25.01 44.30 -10.70
N GLU A 137 -24.98 42.98 -10.50
CA GLU A 137 -25.22 42.15 -9.32
C GLU A 137 -24.48 40.77 -9.39
N MET A 138 -24.74 39.87 -8.42
CA MET A 138 -24.08 38.57 -8.28
C MET A 138 -24.68 37.46 -9.17
N ALA A 139 -23.89 36.94 -10.12
CA ALA A 139 -24.16 35.65 -10.75
C ALA A 139 -23.74 34.50 -9.82
N LYS A 140 -24.67 33.59 -9.49
CA LYS A 140 -24.40 32.43 -8.63
C LYS A 140 -23.52 31.40 -9.34
N ILE A 141 -22.27 31.25 -8.92
CA ILE A 141 -21.40 30.14 -9.35
C ILE A 141 -21.79 28.89 -8.56
N HIS A 142 -22.44 27.94 -9.22
CA HIS A 142 -22.67 26.61 -8.65
C HIS A 142 -21.35 25.81 -8.63
N LEU A 143 -20.75 25.67 -7.45
CA LEU A 143 -19.66 24.71 -7.25
C LEU A 143 -20.19 23.28 -7.39
N ALA A 144 -19.59 22.50 -8.30
CA ALA A 144 -19.85 21.08 -8.40
C ALA A 144 -19.20 20.33 -7.22
N ALA A 145 -19.98 19.51 -6.52
CA ALA A 145 -19.46 18.66 -5.46
C ALA A 145 -18.66 17.46 -6.04
N PRO A 146 -17.56 17.04 -5.40
CA PRO A 146 -16.84 15.83 -5.81
C PRO A 146 -17.65 14.58 -5.45
N GLY A 147 -18.23 13.93 -6.47
CA GLY A 147 -19.01 12.69 -6.30
C GLY A 147 -18.15 11.48 -5.90
N GLU A 148 -18.74 10.53 -5.17
CA GLU A 148 -18.02 9.33 -4.73
C GLU A 148 -17.55 8.45 -5.90
N PRO A 149 -16.30 7.94 -5.88
CA PRO A 149 -15.82 7.03 -6.92
C PRO A 149 -16.40 5.63 -6.73
N GLY A 150 -17.52 5.34 -7.41
CA GLY A 150 -17.89 3.97 -7.82
C GLY A 150 -19.24 3.40 -7.39
N SER A 151 -20.32 4.19 -7.45
CA SER A 151 -21.68 3.64 -7.66
C SER A 151 -22.01 3.62 -9.16
N VAL A 152 -22.98 2.79 -9.58
CA VAL A 152 -23.30 2.53 -11.01
C VAL A 152 -24.80 2.73 -11.30
N GLU A 153 -25.32 3.89 -10.90
CA GLU A 153 -26.65 4.39 -11.31
C GLU A 153 -26.54 5.80 -11.87
N GLY A 154 -27.33 6.11 -12.90
CA GLY A 154 -27.29 7.40 -13.62
C GLY A 154 -26.02 7.58 -14.48
N ALA A 155 -26.03 7.05 -15.71
CA ALA A 155 -24.99 7.38 -16.70
C ALA A 155 -25.32 8.72 -17.40
N PRO A 156 -24.52 9.78 -17.26
CA PRO A 156 -24.72 11.02 -18.00
C PRO A 156 -24.32 10.89 -19.48
N GLN A 157 -24.79 11.81 -20.32
CA GLN A 157 -24.31 11.91 -21.71
C GLN A 157 -22.86 12.42 -21.77
N VAL A 158 -22.18 12.16 -22.89
CA VAL A 158 -20.74 12.36 -23.09
C VAL A 158 -20.31 13.83 -22.88
N PRO A 159 -19.34 14.12 -22.00
CA PRO A 159 -18.77 15.47 -21.87
C PRO A 159 -17.65 15.76 -22.89
N SER A 160 -17.66 17.00 -23.41
CA SER A 160 -16.64 17.64 -24.26
C SER A 160 -16.45 17.14 -25.70
N SER A 161 -16.12 18.09 -26.58
CA SER A 161 -16.11 18.03 -28.05
C SER A 161 -14.86 17.42 -28.69
N ASP A 162 -13.83 17.09 -27.92
CA ASP A 162 -12.46 17.29 -28.38
C ASP A 162 -11.83 16.09 -29.11
N PHE A 163 -12.56 14.98 -29.28
CA PHE A 163 -12.16 13.87 -30.16
C PHE A 163 -13.39 13.09 -30.61
N VAL A 164 -13.29 12.42 -31.77
CA VAL A 164 -14.38 11.61 -32.34
C VAL A 164 -13.97 10.14 -32.28
N PRO A 165 -14.72 9.27 -31.57
CA PRO A 165 -14.52 7.82 -31.62
C PRO A 165 -14.68 7.26 -33.04
N LYS A 166 -13.95 6.20 -33.38
CA LYS A 166 -14.04 5.51 -34.69
C LYS A 166 -15.26 4.58 -34.83
N CYS A 167 -16.08 4.49 -33.80
CA CYS A 167 -17.20 3.57 -33.65
C CYS A 167 -18.17 4.10 -32.57
N GLU A 168 -19.35 3.49 -32.46
CA GLU A 168 -20.27 3.78 -31.36
C GLU A 168 -19.85 3.05 -30.07
N ILE A 169 -19.56 3.81 -29.02
CA ILE A 169 -19.14 3.29 -27.71
C ILE A 169 -20.34 3.33 -26.75
N SER A 170 -20.99 2.18 -26.55
CA SER A 170 -22.16 2.01 -25.69
C SER A 170 -21.87 1.28 -24.37
N GLY A 171 -20.67 0.75 -24.18
CA GLY A 171 -20.28 0.00 -22.98
C GLY A 171 -20.11 0.89 -21.75
N LYS A 172 -20.83 0.59 -20.66
CA LYS A 172 -20.82 1.37 -19.40
C LYS A 172 -19.41 1.57 -18.82
N ASP A 173 -18.59 0.52 -18.86
CA ASP A 173 -17.19 0.56 -18.38
C ASP A 173 -16.34 1.55 -19.20
N ALA A 174 -16.33 1.40 -20.53
CA ALA A 174 -15.67 2.31 -21.45
C ALA A 174 -16.14 3.76 -21.32
N LEU A 175 -17.45 4.00 -21.21
CA LEU A 175 -18.01 5.35 -21.00
C LEU A 175 -17.56 5.97 -19.67
N SER A 176 -17.53 5.17 -18.59
CA SER A 176 -17.00 5.60 -17.29
C SER A 176 -15.51 5.92 -17.35
N ALA A 177 -14.71 5.13 -18.08
CA ALA A 177 -13.29 5.39 -18.27
C ALA A 177 -13.06 6.67 -19.11
N LEU A 178 -13.80 6.86 -20.21
CA LEU A 178 -13.72 8.07 -21.05
C LEU A 178 -14.10 9.36 -20.30
N HIS A 179 -15.08 9.30 -19.39
CA HIS A 179 -15.46 10.44 -18.56
C HIS A 179 -14.38 10.77 -17.49
N ARG A 180 -13.67 9.76 -16.97
CA ARG A 180 -12.70 9.93 -15.87
C ARG A 180 -11.26 10.15 -16.33
N ALA A 181 -10.89 9.72 -17.52
CA ALA A 181 -9.54 9.87 -18.06
C ALA A 181 -9.21 11.35 -18.32
N GLY A 182 -8.13 11.84 -17.70
CA GLY A 182 -7.80 13.27 -17.66
C GLY A 182 -7.24 13.80 -18.98
N SER A 183 -6.36 13.06 -19.64
CA SER A 183 -5.71 13.49 -20.88
C SER A 183 -6.53 13.14 -22.13
N ARG A 184 -6.45 14.01 -23.13
CA ARG A 184 -7.03 13.77 -24.47
C ARG A 184 -6.41 12.53 -25.14
N GLN A 185 -5.14 12.25 -24.88
CA GLN A 185 -4.46 11.06 -25.37
C GLN A 185 -5.07 9.79 -24.79
N CYS A 186 -5.21 9.70 -23.46
CA CYS A 186 -5.78 8.52 -22.80
C CYS A 186 -7.23 8.27 -23.24
N ARG A 187 -8.06 9.32 -23.36
CA ARG A 187 -9.41 9.21 -23.96
C ARG A 187 -9.38 8.66 -25.39
N GLN A 188 -8.47 9.15 -26.23
CA GLN A 188 -8.34 8.69 -27.62
C GLN A 188 -7.81 7.24 -27.72
N GLU A 189 -6.89 6.83 -26.84
CA GLU A 189 -6.40 5.44 -26.74
C GLU A 189 -7.53 4.50 -26.34
N ILE A 190 -8.23 4.80 -25.24
CA ILE A 190 -9.39 4.03 -24.75
C ILE A 190 -10.40 3.82 -25.87
N ALA A 191 -10.78 4.88 -26.59
CA ALA A 191 -11.74 4.77 -27.68
C ALA A 191 -11.24 3.90 -28.85
N ASN A 192 -9.97 4.02 -29.25
CA ASN A 192 -9.39 3.17 -30.31
C ASN A 192 -9.42 1.68 -29.91
N ILE A 193 -9.01 1.37 -28.67
CA ILE A 193 -8.93 0.01 -28.12
C ILE A 193 -10.33 -0.61 -28.03
N VAL A 194 -11.32 0.14 -27.56
CA VAL A 194 -12.72 -0.32 -27.49
C VAL A 194 -13.27 -0.62 -28.88
N CYS A 195 -13.04 0.26 -29.88
CA CYS A 195 -13.46 0.01 -31.25
C CYS A 195 -12.78 -1.23 -31.86
N GLN A 196 -11.48 -1.44 -31.63
CA GLN A 196 -10.76 -2.64 -32.10
C GLN A 196 -11.26 -3.93 -31.44
N HIS A 197 -11.66 -3.87 -30.16
CA HIS A 197 -12.26 -5.00 -29.45
C HIS A 197 -13.67 -5.31 -29.95
N GLN A 198 -14.53 -4.30 -30.12
CA GLN A 198 -15.86 -4.45 -30.73
C GLN A 198 -15.81 -5.01 -32.16
N ALA A 199 -14.77 -4.66 -32.94
CA ALA A 199 -14.53 -5.20 -34.27
C ALA A 199 -13.95 -6.63 -34.29
N GLY A 200 -13.67 -7.23 -33.12
CA GLY A 200 -13.04 -8.55 -33.00
C GLY A 200 -11.55 -8.60 -33.38
N GLN A 201 -10.90 -7.45 -33.54
CA GLN A 201 -9.54 -7.30 -34.07
C GLN A 201 -8.45 -7.21 -32.99
N LEU A 202 -8.82 -7.00 -31.72
CA LEU A 202 -7.87 -6.77 -30.63
C LEU A 202 -7.36 -8.04 -29.94
N MET A 203 -8.25 -9.01 -29.67
CA MET A 203 -7.97 -10.19 -28.83
C MET A 203 -7.92 -11.47 -29.68
N PRO A 204 -6.96 -12.39 -29.41
CA PRO A 204 -6.93 -13.68 -30.09
C PRO A 204 -8.13 -14.54 -29.68
N GLN A 205 -8.81 -15.15 -30.66
CA GLN A 205 -10.00 -15.99 -30.40
C GLN A 205 -9.64 -17.41 -29.95
N SER A 206 -8.50 -17.94 -30.40
CA SER A 206 -7.94 -19.22 -29.97
C SER A 206 -6.42 -19.16 -30.01
N LEU A 207 -5.75 -19.98 -29.20
CA LEU A 207 -4.30 -20.17 -29.18
C LEU A 207 -3.96 -21.67 -29.18
N PRO A 208 -2.80 -22.10 -29.70
CA PRO A 208 -2.40 -23.51 -29.63
C PRO A 208 -1.93 -23.91 -28.23
N GLN A 209 -2.18 -25.17 -27.87
CA GLN A 209 -1.57 -25.82 -26.71
C GLN A 209 -0.48 -26.77 -27.21
N PHE A 210 0.77 -26.51 -26.85
CA PHE A 210 1.96 -27.25 -27.27
C PHE A 210 2.45 -28.28 -26.23
N CYS A 211 1.92 -28.22 -25.00
CA CYS A 211 2.22 -29.17 -23.95
C CYS A 211 1.56 -30.54 -24.24
N PRO A 212 2.31 -31.66 -24.22
CA PRO A 212 1.79 -32.98 -24.63
C PRO A 212 0.98 -33.72 -23.54
N GLN A 213 0.81 -33.15 -22.35
CA GLN A 213 0.05 -33.71 -21.23
C GLN A 213 -0.67 -32.58 -20.47
N HIS A 214 -1.85 -32.83 -19.90
CA HIS A 214 -2.35 -31.91 -18.86
C HIS A 214 -1.42 -31.97 -17.64
N VAL A 215 -0.96 -30.80 -17.19
CA VAL A 215 0.19 -30.70 -16.29
C VAL A 215 -0.15 -31.11 -14.85
N ILE A 216 0.00 -32.40 -14.56
CA ILE A 216 0.07 -32.89 -13.18
C ILE A 216 1.41 -32.42 -12.61
N SER A 217 1.40 -31.29 -11.88
CA SER A 217 2.61 -30.69 -11.33
C SER A 217 3.39 -31.69 -10.47
N SER A 218 4.68 -31.87 -10.79
CA SER A 218 5.57 -32.65 -9.95
C SER A 218 5.78 -31.95 -8.62
N ALA A 219 5.51 -32.66 -7.52
CA ALA A 219 5.90 -32.20 -6.20
C ALA A 219 7.44 -32.21 -6.12
N VAL A 220 8.02 -31.18 -5.46
CA VAL A 220 9.46 -31.15 -5.20
C VAL A 220 9.82 -32.39 -4.37
N GLN A 221 10.61 -33.30 -4.96
CA GLN A 221 11.13 -34.44 -4.21
C GLN A 221 12.07 -33.91 -3.12
N HIS A 222 11.88 -34.38 -1.88
CA HIS A 222 12.72 -34.02 -0.76
C HIS A 222 14.09 -34.72 -0.87
N ALA A 223 14.99 -34.14 -1.67
CA ALA A 223 16.42 -34.26 -1.38
C ALA A 223 16.67 -33.70 0.03
N GLY A 224 17.40 -34.44 0.87
CA GLY A 224 17.67 -34.01 2.24
C GLY A 224 18.56 -32.77 2.27
N PHE A 225 18.06 -31.67 2.83
CA PHE A 225 18.80 -30.40 3.04
C PHE A 225 19.87 -30.50 4.15
N THR A 226 20.56 -31.64 4.26
CA THR A 226 21.34 -32.04 5.44
C THR A 226 22.85 -32.08 5.23
N ASP A 227 23.36 -31.94 4.00
CA ASP A 227 24.80 -31.79 3.70
C ASP A 227 25.01 -31.09 2.34
N THR A 228 24.64 -29.81 2.25
CA THR A 228 24.78 -28.98 1.03
C THR A 228 26.00 -28.08 1.09
N ASP A 229 27.19 -28.67 1.00
CA ASP A 229 28.45 -27.95 0.83
C ASP A 229 28.64 -27.51 -0.64
N LEU A 230 28.79 -26.19 -0.85
CA LEU A 230 28.99 -25.57 -2.16
C LEU A 230 30.28 -26.05 -2.84
N SER A 231 31.29 -26.50 -2.10
CA SER A 231 32.55 -27.03 -2.67
C SER A 231 32.34 -28.28 -3.53
N LYS A 232 31.23 -29.00 -3.31
CA LYS A 232 30.83 -30.22 -4.02
C LYS A 232 30.08 -29.93 -5.33
N VAL A 233 29.89 -28.66 -5.70
CA VAL A 233 29.10 -28.25 -6.88
C VAL A 233 30.03 -27.89 -8.04
N GLU A 234 30.24 -28.83 -8.97
CA GLU A 234 31.17 -28.68 -10.11
C GLU A 234 30.82 -27.52 -11.08
N ASN A 235 29.54 -27.13 -11.14
CA ASN A 235 29.05 -26.04 -11.99
C ASN A 235 28.01 -25.19 -11.23
N PRO A 236 28.45 -24.25 -10.37
CA PRO A 236 27.56 -23.37 -9.63
C PRO A 236 26.80 -22.44 -10.59
N VAL A 237 25.48 -22.34 -10.43
CA VAL A 237 24.67 -21.40 -11.20
C VAL A 237 24.98 -19.94 -10.86
N ARG A 238 24.91 -19.07 -11.87
CA ARG A 238 24.96 -17.62 -11.68
C ARG A 238 23.58 -17.03 -11.84
N VAL A 239 23.15 -16.28 -10.84
CA VAL A 239 21.81 -15.68 -10.78
C VAL A 239 21.88 -14.26 -11.32
N VAL A 240 20.89 -13.87 -12.13
CA VAL A 240 20.55 -12.45 -12.31
C VAL A 240 19.35 -12.08 -11.45
N PHE A 241 19.59 -11.17 -10.51
CA PHE A 241 18.57 -10.58 -9.65
C PHE A 241 17.98 -9.35 -10.33
N MET A 242 16.74 -9.45 -10.77
CA MET A 242 15.97 -8.32 -11.30
C MET A 242 15.29 -7.59 -10.14
N LEU A 243 15.88 -6.49 -9.70
CA LEU A 243 15.33 -5.66 -8.63
C LEU A 243 14.38 -4.63 -9.22
N VAL A 244 13.09 -4.71 -8.89
CA VAL A 244 12.07 -3.72 -9.32
C VAL A 244 11.67 -2.88 -8.11
N VAL A 245 12.13 -1.62 -8.08
CA VAL A 245 12.14 -0.79 -6.87
C VAL A 245 11.49 0.59 -7.07
N HIS A 246 10.89 1.10 -5.99
CA HIS A 246 10.23 2.41 -5.95
C HIS A 246 10.17 2.95 -4.51
N GLY A 247 9.80 4.21 -4.35
CA GLY A 247 9.67 4.86 -3.05
C GLY A 247 10.98 5.49 -2.56
N ARG A 248 11.19 5.50 -1.24
CA ARG A 248 12.28 6.22 -0.56
C ARG A 248 13.24 5.34 0.25
N ALA A 249 12.95 4.06 0.44
CA ALA A 249 13.64 3.11 1.34
C ALA A 249 15.06 2.69 0.89
N VAL A 250 15.91 3.64 0.49
CA VAL A 250 17.23 3.40 -0.10
C VAL A 250 18.16 2.62 0.85
N LEU A 251 18.19 2.96 2.15
CA LEU A 251 19.06 2.23 3.09
C LEU A 251 18.64 0.76 3.26
N GLN A 252 17.35 0.45 3.12
CA GLN A 252 16.86 -0.92 3.12
C GLN A 252 17.18 -1.64 1.80
N LEU A 253 17.14 -0.95 0.66
CA LEU A 253 17.62 -1.49 -0.61
C LEU A 253 19.13 -1.78 -0.59
N LYS A 254 19.94 -0.89 -0.01
CA LYS A 254 21.39 -1.13 0.21
C LYS A 254 21.61 -2.33 1.14
N ARG A 255 20.86 -2.45 2.25
CA ARG A 255 20.91 -3.62 3.16
C ARG A 255 20.51 -4.93 2.47
N LEU A 256 19.45 -4.92 1.65
CA LEU A 256 19.03 -6.07 0.83
C LEU A 256 20.14 -6.47 -0.15
N LEU A 257 20.68 -5.51 -0.92
CA LEU A 257 21.77 -5.76 -1.86
C LEU A 257 22.97 -6.36 -1.14
N LYS A 258 23.39 -5.79 0.00
CA LYS A 258 24.48 -6.28 0.84
C LYS A 258 24.29 -7.76 1.24
N ALA A 259 23.07 -8.15 1.62
CA ALA A 259 22.73 -9.54 1.95
C ALA A 259 22.78 -10.49 0.73
N ILE A 260 22.25 -10.08 -0.43
CA ILE A 260 22.19 -10.95 -1.63
C ILE A 260 23.42 -10.88 -2.55
N TYR A 261 24.35 -9.96 -2.33
CA TYR A 261 25.49 -9.71 -3.23
C TYR A 261 26.52 -10.84 -3.21
N HIS A 262 26.88 -11.33 -4.39
CA HIS A 262 28.08 -12.12 -4.62
C HIS A 262 28.70 -11.74 -5.97
N LYS A 263 30.03 -11.71 -6.04
CA LYS A 263 30.80 -11.27 -7.23
C LYS A 263 30.46 -11.98 -8.55
N ASP A 264 30.00 -13.24 -8.48
CA ASP A 264 29.72 -14.06 -9.68
C ASP A 264 28.24 -13.98 -10.14
N HIS A 265 27.37 -13.35 -9.36
CA HIS A 265 25.98 -13.05 -9.72
C HIS A 265 25.85 -11.66 -10.33
N PHE A 266 24.69 -11.36 -10.89
CA PHE A 266 24.40 -10.10 -11.57
C PHE A 266 23.15 -9.42 -10.97
N TYR A 267 23.13 -8.09 -10.95
CA TYR A 267 22.07 -7.30 -10.32
C TYR A 267 21.58 -6.24 -11.29
N TYR A 268 20.36 -6.41 -11.82
CA TYR A 268 19.76 -5.46 -12.76
C TYR A 268 18.61 -4.73 -12.08
N ILE A 269 18.72 -3.40 -11.98
CA ILE A 269 17.87 -2.59 -11.09
C ILE A 269 17.00 -1.65 -11.92
N HIS A 270 15.71 -1.92 -11.95
CA HIS A 270 14.69 -1.02 -12.47
C HIS A 270 14.19 -0.12 -11.34
N VAL A 271 14.21 1.18 -11.57
CA VAL A 271 13.65 2.17 -10.64
C VAL A 271 12.46 2.88 -11.30
N ASP A 272 11.29 2.78 -10.67
CA ASP A 272 10.06 3.44 -11.13
C ASP A 272 10.31 4.91 -11.52
N LYS A 273 9.76 5.35 -12.66
CA LYS A 273 10.02 6.67 -13.25
C LYS A 273 9.71 7.85 -12.32
N ARG A 274 8.85 7.68 -11.30
CA ARG A 274 8.54 8.69 -10.27
C ARG A 274 9.61 8.77 -9.16
N SER A 275 10.35 7.69 -8.91
CA SER A 275 11.24 7.55 -7.75
C SER A 275 12.66 8.08 -8.03
N ASN A 276 12.80 9.38 -8.28
CA ASN A 276 14.05 9.98 -8.77
C ASN A 276 15.21 9.97 -7.75
N TYR A 277 14.94 10.18 -6.46
CA TYR A 277 15.94 9.98 -5.40
C TYR A 277 16.53 8.57 -5.41
N MET A 278 15.67 7.55 -5.35
CA MET A 278 16.09 6.15 -5.41
C MET A 278 16.88 5.84 -6.70
N HIS A 279 16.57 6.51 -7.81
CA HIS A 279 17.33 6.36 -9.05
C HIS A 279 18.74 6.96 -8.96
N ARG A 280 18.92 8.16 -8.37
CA ARG A 280 20.26 8.73 -8.13
C ARG A 280 21.12 7.83 -7.24
N GLU A 281 20.51 7.25 -6.21
CA GLU A 281 21.18 6.33 -5.29
C GLU A 281 21.52 4.98 -5.94
N VAL A 282 20.65 4.45 -6.80
CA VAL A 282 20.91 3.22 -7.56
C VAL A 282 22.00 3.39 -8.61
N LEU A 283 22.15 4.58 -9.22
CA LEU A 283 23.28 4.87 -10.11
C LEU A 283 24.62 4.81 -9.35
N GLN A 284 24.72 5.46 -8.19
CA GLN A 284 25.90 5.35 -7.32
C GLN A 284 26.20 3.89 -6.93
N MET A 285 25.18 3.07 -6.64
CA MET A 285 25.35 1.64 -6.35
C MET A 285 25.90 0.84 -7.55
N ALA A 286 25.57 1.24 -8.77
CA ALA A 286 26.08 0.61 -9.99
C ALA A 286 27.53 1.04 -10.33
N GLU A 287 27.93 2.25 -9.95
CA GLU A 287 29.31 2.72 -10.10
C GLU A 287 30.30 1.96 -9.19
N LEU A 288 29.84 1.44 -8.05
CA LEU A 288 30.66 0.68 -7.09
C LEU A 288 31.01 -0.75 -7.54
N TYR A 289 30.21 -1.38 -8.40
CA TYR A 289 30.31 -2.82 -8.68
C TYR A 289 30.02 -3.16 -10.17
N PRO A 290 30.95 -3.80 -10.90
CA PRO A 290 30.80 -4.03 -12.35
C PRO A 290 29.69 -5.05 -12.72
N ASN A 291 29.19 -5.80 -11.73
CA ASN A 291 28.08 -6.74 -11.84
C ASN A 291 26.73 -6.15 -11.38
N VAL A 292 26.67 -4.86 -11.08
CA VAL A 292 25.43 -4.11 -10.78
C VAL A 292 25.17 -3.11 -11.91
N ARG A 293 23.94 -3.07 -12.45
CA ARG A 293 23.53 -2.15 -13.52
C ARG A 293 22.11 -1.63 -13.28
N ALA A 294 21.87 -0.35 -13.58
CA ALA A 294 20.53 0.22 -13.65
C ALA A 294 19.90 0.00 -15.04
N THR A 295 18.57 -0.06 -15.13
CA THR A 295 17.88 -0.02 -16.44
C THR A 295 18.00 1.39 -17.06
N PRO A 296 18.46 1.54 -18.32
CA PRO A 296 18.57 2.87 -18.94
C PRO A 296 17.19 3.47 -19.26
N TRP A 297 16.20 2.61 -19.50
CA TRP A 297 14.79 2.95 -19.56
C TRP A 297 14.14 2.85 -18.17
N ARG A 298 13.10 3.64 -17.91
CA ARG A 298 12.32 3.61 -16.66
C ARG A 298 10.84 3.73 -16.99
N MET A 299 10.00 2.93 -16.34
CA MET A 299 8.54 2.90 -16.53
C MET A 299 7.84 3.35 -15.25
N VAL A 300 6.59 3.81 -15.35
CA VAL A 300 5.74 4.03 -14.18
C VAL A 300 5.02 2.72 -13.89
N THR A 301 5.57 1.91 -12.98
CA THR A 301 5.02 0.60 -12.63
C THR A 301 3.98 0.77 -11.54
N ILE A 302 2.73 1.02 -11.94
CA ILE A 302 1.61 1.14 -11.01
C ILE A 302 1.18 -0.22 -10.44
N TRP A 303 0.52 -0.22 -9.27
CA TRP A 303 -0.05 -1.47 -8.73
C TRP A 303 -1.03 -2.07 -9.73
N GLY A 304 -0.87 -3.35 -10.07
CA GLY A 304 -1.71 -4.05 -11.04
C GLY A 304 -1.46 -3.72 -12.52
N GLY A 305 -0.61 -2.74 -12.84
CA GLY A 305 -0.38 -2.27 -14.21
C GLY A 305 0.24 -3.32 -15.16
N ALA A 306 -0.07 -3.20 -16.44
CA ALA A 306 0.55 -3.97 -17.52
C ALA A 306 2.02 -3.56 -17.76
N SER A 307 2.39 -2.33 -17.38
CA SER A 307 3.77 -1.83 -17.33
C SER A 307 4.73 -2.72 -16.55
N LEU A 308 4.26 -3.47 -15.53
CA LEU A 308 5.10 -4.42 -14.78
C LEU A 308 5.55 -5.61 -15.64
N LEU A 309 4.64 -6.23 -16.39
CA LEU A 309 5.03 -7.31 -17.33
C LEU A 309 5.90 -6.75 -18.46
N LYS A 310 5.58 -5.56 -18.97
CA LYS A 310 6.37 -4.87 -19.99
C LYS A 310 7.80 -4.61 -19.51
N ALA A 311 7.99 -4.21 -18.25
CA ALA A 311 9.30 -4.04 -17.64
C ALA A 311 10.05 -5.38 -17.52
N TYR A 312 9.40 -6.45 -17.05
CA TYR A 312 10.04 -7.77 -17.01
C TYR A 312 10.48 -8.24 -18.41
N LEU A 313 9.61 -8.21 -19.42
CA LEU A 313 9.95 -8.64 -20.78
C LEU A 313 11.07 -7.80 -21.42
N HIS A 314 11.10 -6.49 -21.19
CA HIS A 314 12.19 -5.62 -21.66
C HIS A 314 13.50 -5.97 -20.94
N SER A 315 13.50 -6.10 -19.61
CA SER A 315 14.69 -6.47 -18.84
C SER A 315 15.23 -7.85 -19.23
N MET A 316 14.36 -8.80 -19.55
CA MET A 316 14.74 -10.11 -20.07
C MET A 316 15.42 -10.00 -21.44
N HIS A 317 14.92 -9.16 -22.35
CA HIS A 317 15.55 -8.91 -23.65
C HIS A 317 16.95 -8.25 -23.50
N ASP A 318 17.08 -7.26 -22.62
CA ASP A 318 18.36 -6.62 -22.31
C ASP A 318 19.37 -7.65 -21.77
N LEU A 319 18.95 -8.46 -20.80
CA LEU A 319 19.78 -9.47 -20.14
C LEU A 319 20.17 -10.66 -21.04
N LEU A 320 19.41 -10.95 -22.08
CA LEU A 320 19.84 -11.90 -23.12
C LEU A 320 20.86 -11.29 -24.07
N SER A 321 20.77 -9.98 -24.32
CA SER A 321 21.66 -9.21 -25.20
C SER A 321 23.01 -8.85 -24.57
N MET A 322 23.08 -8.77 -23.23
CA MET A 322 24.34 -8.58 -22.49
C MET A 322 25.24 -9.82 -22.58
N LEU A 323 26.05 -9.89 -23.65
CA LEU A 323 26.92 -11.04 -23.93
C LEU A 323 28.01 -11.28 -22.87
N ASP A 324 28.35 -10.29 -22.06
CA ASP A 324 29.28 -10.39 -20.94
C ASP A 324 28.64 -11.06 -19.70
N TRP A 325 27.33 -10.87 -19.49
CA TRP A 325 26.59 -11.41 -18.35
C TRP A 325 26.07 -12.82 -18.63
N LYS A 326 26.88 -13.82 -18.30
CA LYS A 326 26.55 -15.26 -18.45
C LYS A 326 25.78 -15.79 -17.23
N TRP A 327 24.47 -15.55 -17.17
CA TRP A 327 23.56 -16.01 -16.10
C TRP A 327 22.75 -17.25 -16.49
N ASP A 328 22.28 -17.99 -15.48
CA ASP A 328 21.51 -19.24 -15.60
C ASP A 328 20.05 -19.09 -15.13
N PHE A 329 19.82 -18.30 -14.07
CA PHE A 329 18.50 -18.07 -13.48
C PHE A 329 18.16 -16.58 -13.38
N PHE A 330 16.93 -16.23 -13.75
CA PHE A 330 16.32 -14.92 -13.51
C PHE A 330 15.46 -14.99 -12.24
N ILE A 331 15.72 -14.12 -11.25
CA ILE A 331 14.95 -14.02 -10.00
C ILE A 331 14.51 -12.57 -9.79
N ASN A 332 13.21 -12.32 -9.68
CA ASN A 332 12.68 -10.98 -9.37
C ASN A 332 12.58 -10.72 -7.87
N LEU A 333 12.94 -9.52 -7.42
CA LEU A 333 12.80 -9.06 -6.03
C LEU A 333 12.32 -7.60 -5.99
N SER A 334 11.59 -7.23 -4.94
CA SER A 334 11.32 -5.83 -4.60
C SER A 334 12.26 -5.35 -3.49
N ALA A 335 12.32 -4.03 -3.26
CA ALA A 335 13.02 -3.46 -2.09
C ALA A 335 12.42 -3.90 -0.73
N THR A 336 11.30 -4.63 -0.74
CA THR A 336 10.62 -5.19 0.45
C THR A 336 10.69 -6.72 0.55
N ASP A 337 11.47 -7.37 -0.33
CA ASP A 337 11.85 -8.78 -0.17
C ASP A 337 13.12 -8.87 0.70
N PHE A 338 13.36 -10.01 1.37
CA PHE A 338 14.61 -10.30 2.06
C PHE A 338 14.94 -11.81 1.97
N PRO A 339 16.23 -12.22 1.91
CA PRO A 339 16.59 -13.63 1.91
C PRO A 339 16.17 -14.33 3.22
N THR A 340 15.86 -15.63 3.12
CA THR A 340 15.53 -16.51 4.26
C THR A 340 16.49 -17.69 4.41
N ARG A 341 17.48 -17.78 3.53
CA ARG A 341 18.57 -18.76 3.49
C ARG A 341 19.81 -18.08 2.92
N THR A 342 20.97 -18.70 3.08
CA THR A 342 22.25 -18.17 2.57
C THR A 342 22.33 -18.20 1.03
N ASN A 343 23.30 -17.48 0.48
CA ASN A 343 23.63 -17.54 -0.95
C ASN A 343 23.99 -18.98 -1.38
N ASP A 344 24.72 -19.69 -0.53
CA ASP A 344 25.39 -20.94 -0.91
C ASP A 344 24.38 -22.10 -0.95
N GLU A 345 23.39 -22.08 -0.04
CA GLU A 345 22.20 -22.94 -0.11
C GLU A 345 21.37 -22.66 -1.38
N LEU A 346 21.19 -21.38 -1.76
CA LEU A 346 20.45 -20.99 -2.96
C LEU A 346 21.15 -21.49 -4.23
N VAL A 347 22.47 -21.28 -4.35
CA VAL A 347 23.26 -21.74 -5.50
C VAL A 347 23.28 -23.25 -5.57
N THR A 348 23.48 -23.95 -4.45
CA THR A 348 23.48 -25.43 -4.42
C THR A 348 22.12 -25.99 -4.85
N PHE A 349 21.01 -25.46 -4.30
CA PHE A 349 19.66 -25.91 -4.68
C PHE A 349 19.34 -25.65 -6.15
N LEU A 350 19.68 -24.47 -6.68
CA LEU A 350 19.41 -24.12 -8.07
C LEU A 350 20.34 -24.87 -9.06
N SER A 351 21.59 -25.16 -8.70
CA SER A 351 22.46 -26.05 -9.50
C SER A 351 21.92 -27.48 -9.59
N GLN A 352 21.35 -28.01 -8.49
CA GLN A 352 20.68 -29.32 -8.50
C GLN A 352 19.38 -29.34 -9.32
N ASN A 353 18.79 -28.18 -9.62
CA ASN A 353 17.49 -28.04 -10.30
C ASN A 353 17.58 -27.14 -11.55
N ARG A 354 18.73 -27.13 -12.25
CA ARG A 354 19.05 -26.13 -13.30
C ARG A 354 18.02 -26.01 -14.43
N ASP A 355 17.34 -27.11 -14.75
CA ASP A 355 16.32 -27.18 -15.81
C ASP A 355 14.87 -26.93 -15.35
N LYS A 356 14.65 -26.53 -14.07
CA LYS A 356 13.29 -26.34 -13.52
C LYS A 356 12.92 -24.88 -13.29
N ASN A 357 11.66 -24.56 -13.60
CA ASN A 357 11.06 -23.24 -13.49
C ASN A 357 10.15 -23.17 -12.25
N PHE A 358 10.42 -22.20 -11.37
CA PHE A 358 9.82 -22.08 -10.05
C PHE A 358 8.75 -20.97 -10.04
N LEU A 359 7.50 -21.38 -10.29
CA LEU A 359 6.31 -20.53 -10.26
C LEU A 359 5.38 -21.04 -9.14
N LYS A 360 4.51 -20.19 -8.59
CA LYS A 360 3.48 -20.65 -7.65
C LYS A 360 2.09 -20.33 -8.16
N SER A 361 1.28 -21.36 -8.27
CA SER A 361 -0.11 -21.34 -8.72
C SER A 361 -1.07 -21.07 -7.56
N HIS A 362 -2.27 -20.59 -7.88
CA HIS A 362 -3.28 -20.19 -6.89
C HIS A 362 -3.89 -21.35 -6.08
N GLY A 363 -3.69 -22.62 -6.49
CA GLY A 363 -4.08 -23.81 -5.74
C GLY A 363 -5.57 -23.92 -5.42
N ARG A 364 -6.45 -23.52 -6.34
CA ARG A 364 -7.91 -23.41 -6.18
C ARG A 364 -8.63 -23.74 -7.49
N GLU A 365 -9.95 -23.65 -7.51
CA GLU A 365 -10.77 -23.65 -8.72
C GLU A 365 -10.36 -22.53 -9.71
N ASN A 366 -10.02 -22.90 -10.95
CA ASN A 366 -9.49 -21.96 -11.96
C ASN A 366 -10.52 -20.92 -12.42
N ALA A 367 -11.77 -21.31 -12.67
CA ALA A 367 -12.84 -20.37 -13.03
C ALA A 367 -13.06 -19.25 -11.98
N ARG A 368 -12.75 -19.54 -10.70
CA ARG A 368 -12.79 -18.58 -9.59
C ARG A 368 -11.53 -17.70 -9.51
N PHE A 369 -10.40 -18.16 -10.03
CA PHE A 369 -9.20 -17.34 -10.21
C PHE A 369 -9.39 -16.33 -11.34
N ILE A 370 -9.75 -16.79 -12.54
CA ILE A 370 -10.02 -15.95 -13.73
C ILE A 370 -10.90 -14.74 -13.37
N LYS A 371 -12.07 -14.99 -12.76
CA LYS A 371 -13.03 -13.94 -12.35
C LYS A 371 -12.56 -13.02 -11.20
N LYS A 372 -11.56 -13.42 -10.41
CA LYS A 372 -11.02 -12.59 -9.31
C LYS A 372 -9.82 -11.75 -9.72
N GLN A 373 -9.04 -12.23 -10.68
CA GLN A 373 -8.01 -11.46 -11.36
C GLN A 373 -8.58 -10.49 -12.40
N GLY A 374 -9.84 -10.69 -12.82
CA GLY A 374 -10.44 -9.92 -13.92
C GLY A 374 -9.85 -10.29 -15.28
N LEU A 375 -9.40 -11.53 -15.47
CA LEU A 375 -8.84 -11.99 -16.75
C LEU A 375 -9.92 -12.04 -17.85
N ASP A 376 -11.18 -12.18 -17.47
CA ASP A 376 -12.40 -12.03 -18.29
C ASP A 376 -12.79 -10.56 -18.57
N ARG A 377 -11.94 -9.60 -18.19
CA ARG A 377 -12.14 -8.16 -18.39
C ARG A 377 -11.03 -7.60 -19.27
N LEU A 378 -11.37 -6.61 -20.10
CA LEU A 378 -10.42 -5.83 -20.88
C LEU A 378 -9.96 -4.62 -20.05
N PHE A 379 -8.65 -4.43 -19.95
CA PHE A 379 -8.03 -3.29 -19.24
C PHE A 379 -7.06 -2.52 -20.15
N HIS A 380 -6.86 -1.21 -19.91
CA HIS A 380 -5.81 -0.41 -20.56
C HIS A 380 -5.09 0.51 -19.56
N GLU A 381 -3.80 0.74 -19.76
CA GLU A 381 -2.96 1.58 -18.90
C GLU A 381 -2.62 2.90 -19.59
N CYS A 382 -3.26 3.99 -19.14
CA CYS A 382 -2.91 5.36 -19.54
C CYS A 382 -3.18 6.35 -18.39
N ASP A 383 -2.56 7.52 -18.42
CA ASP A 383 -2.56 8.53 -17.32
C ASP A 383 -2.10 7.99 -15.95
N ASN A 384 -1.31 6.91 -15.92
CA ASN A 384 -0.92 6.16 -14.71
C ASN A 384 -2.08 5.49 -13.95
N HIS A 385 -3.16 5.15 -14.67
CA HIS A 385 -4.33 4.44 -14.13
C HIS A 385 -4.65 3.20 -14.98
N MET A 386 -5.16 2.14 -14.35
CA MET A 386 -5.59 0.90 -15.02
C MET A 386 -7.11 0.89 -15.23
N TRP A 387 -7.53 1.36 -16.40
CA TRP A 387 -8.93 1.54 -16.79
C TRP A 387 -9.58 0.21 -17.15
N ARG A 388 -10.77 -0.09 -16.60
CA ARG A 388 -11.58 -1.23 -17.05
C ARG A 388 -12.47 -0.80 -18.21
N LEU A 389 -12.40 -1.50 -19.33
CA LEU A 389 -13.05 -1.11 -20.59
C LEU A 389 -14.27 -1.97 -20.94
N GLY A 390 -14.35 -3.20 -20.43
CA GLY A 390 -15.48 -4.10 -20.63
C GLY A 390 -15.14 -5.57 -20.40
N GLU A 391 -15.96 -6.47 -20.94
CA GLU A 391 -15.75 -7.92 -20.90
C GLU A 391 -14.92 -8.42 -22.09
N ARG A 392 -14.24 -9.55 -21.92
CA ARG A 392 -13.60 -10.31 -23.00
C ARG A 392 -13.67 -11.81 -22.76
N THR A 393 -13.64 -12.58 -23.84
CA THR A 393 -13.51 -14.04 -23.79
C THR A 393 -12.08 -14.46 -23.43
N ILE A 394 -11.95 -15.67 -22.86
CA ILE A 394 -10.66 -16.37 -22.78
C ILE A 394 -10.48 -17.13 -24.11
N PRO A 395 -9.29 -17.11 -24.75
CA PRO A 395 -9.08 -17.78 -26.02
C PRO A 395 -9.35 -19.29 -25.96
N GLU A 396 -10.01 -19.84 -26.98
CA GLU A 396 -10.26 -21.29 -27.06
C GLU A 396 -8.95 -22.09 -27.08
N ARG A 397 -8.97 -23.27 -26.46
CA ARG A 397 -7.84 -24.20 -26.23
C ARG A 397 -6.74 -23.70 -25.27
N LEU A 398 -6.84 -22.49 -24.71
CA LEU A 398 -5.86 -21.98 -23.75
C LEU A 398 -6.13 -22.47 -22.31
N GLU A 399 -5.20 -23.24 -21.73
CA GLU A 399 -5.26 -23.58 -20.29
C GLU A 399 -4.65 -22.43 -19.46
N VAL A 400 -5.48 -21.45 -19.09
CA VAL A 400 -5.07 -20.31 -18.24
C VAL A 400 -4.61 -20.80 -16.86
N SER A 401 -3.47 -20.30 -16.37
CA SER A 401 -2.97 -20.57 -15.03
C SER A 401 -2.33 -19.32 -14.43
N GLY A 402 -2.12 -19.30 -13.11
CA GLY A 402 -1.53 -18.16 -12.41
C GLY A 402 -1.50 -18.29 -10.89
N GLY A 403 -0.95 -17.28 -10.22
CA GLY A 403 -0.85 -17.18 -8.76
C GLY A 403 0.07 -16.04 -8.34
N SER A 404 1.33 -16.33 -8.07
CA SER A 404 2.34 -15.34 -7.63
C SER A 404 3.13 -14.77 -8.80
N ASP A 405 3.24 -13.44 -8.87
CA ASP A 405 4.15 -12.67 -9.72
C ASP A 405 5.64 -12.80 -9.32
N TRP A 406 5.93 -13.30 -8.11
CA TRP A 406 7.29 -13.64 -7.66
C TRP A 406 7.65 -15.07 -8.08
N PHE A 407 8.80 -15.25 -8.74
CA PHE A 407 9.22 -16.51 -9.37
C PHE A 407 10.76 -16.64 -9.49
N SER A 408 11.23 -17.80 -9.94
CA SER A 408 12.60 -17.99 -10.44
C SER A 408 12.56 -18.79 -11.75
N LEU A 409 13.08 -18.23 -12.84
CA LEU A 409 12.98 -18.81 -14.19
C LEU A 409 14.34 -19.16 -14.77
N THR A 410 14.43 -20.26 -15.54
CA THR A 410 15.66 -20.66 -16.23
C THR A 410 15.91 -19.77 -17.45
N ARG A 411 17.18 -19.53 -17.79
CA ARG A 411 17.56 -18.77 -18.98
C ARG A 411 16.91 -19.32 -20.25
N LYS A 412 16.85 -20.66 -20.40
CA LYS A 412 16.21 -21.34 -21.54
C LYS A 412 14.72 -20.98 -21.69
N PHE A 413 13.97 -20.87 -20.59
CA PHE A 413 12.57 -20.43 -20.65
C PHE A 413 12.44 -18.94 -20.95
N VAL A 414 13.33 -18.11 -20.41
CA VAL A 414 13.38 -16.67 -20.75
C VAL A 414 13.71 -16.45 -22.23
N GLU A 415 14.65 -17.22 -22.80
CA GLU A 415 14.97 -17.20 -24.23
C GLU A 415 13.77 -17.58 -25.10
N TYR A 416 13.00 -18.60 -24.70
CA TYR A 416 11.74 -18.95 -25.35
C TYR A 416 10.69 -17.81 -25.27
N VAL A 417 10.45 -17.26 -24.08
CA VAL A 417 9.47 -16.18 -23.84
C VAL A 417 9.82 -14.91 -24.63
N VAL A 418 11.09 -14.52 -24.68
CA VAL A 418 11.51 -13.32 -25.42
C VAL A 418 11.48 -13.57 -26.92
N ASN A 419 12.20 -14.59 -27.40
CA ASN A 419 12.55 -14.73 -28.81
C ASN A 419 11.53 -15.52 -29.65
N SER A 420 10.68 -16.37 -29.05
CA SER A 420 9.74 -17.17 -29.84
C SER A 420 8.73 -16.30 -30.59
N GLN A 421 8.49 -16.69 -31.85
CA GLN A 421 7.49 -16.13 -32.78
C GLN A 421 6.30 -17.08 -32.97
N ASP A 422 6.17 -18.12 -32.13
CA ASP A 422 5.00 -19.00 -32.18
C ASP A 422 3.70 -18.27 -31.80
N GLU A 423 2.56 -18.83 -32.21
CA GLU A 423 1.25 -18.23 -32.00
C GLU A 423 0.88 -18.10 -30.50
N LEU A 424 1.35 -19.02 -29.65
CA LEU A 424 1.08 -19.00 -28.21
C LEU A 424 1.77 -17.81 -27.55
N VAL A 425 3.09 -17.67 -27.73
CA VAL A 425 3.87 -16.59 -27.14
C VAL A 425 3.45 -15.24 -27.72
N THR A 426 3.23 -15.15 -29.03
CA THR A 426 2.81 -13.93 -29.71
C THR A 426 1.40 -13.51 -29.29
N GLY A 427 0.45 -14.44 -29.28
CA GLY A 427 -0.93 -14.20 -28.87
C GLY A 427 -1.08 -13.89 -27.38
N LEU A 428 -0.27 -14.50 -26.51
CA LEU A 428 -0.24 -14.19 -25.07
C LEU A 428 0.40 -12.83 -24.79
N LYS A 429 1.43 -12.41 -25.54
CA LYS A 429 1.96 -11.02 -25.46
C LYS A 429 0.86 -10.00 -25.78
N GLN A 430 0.03 -10.25 -26.80
CA GLN A 430 -1.14 -9.41 -27.12
C GLN A 430 -2.23 -9.47 -26.03
N PHE A 431 -2.64 -10.66 -25.60
CA PHE A 431 -3.69 -10.83 -24.57
C PHE A 431 -3.33 -10.17 -23.23
N TYR A 432 -2.08 -10.32 -22.77
CA TYR A 432 -1.62 -9.78 -21.50
C TYR A 432 -1.16 -8.31 -21.56
N THR A 433 -1.10 -7.68 -22.74
CA THR A 433 -0.96 -6.22 -22.87
C THR A 433 -2.19 -5.49 -22.32
N TYR A 434 -3.37 -6.11 -22.39
CA TYR A 434 -4.66 -5.53 -21.99
C TYR A 434 -5.29 -6.23 -20.79
N ALA A 435 -4.46 -6.64 -19.82
CA ALA A 435 -4.85 -7.40 -18.64
C ALA A 435 -4.38 -6.73 -17.34
N LEU A 436 -5.20 -6.81 -16.29
CA LEU A 436 -4.82 -6.47 -14.92
C LEU A 436 -3.91 -7.56 -14.32
N LEU A 437 -2.94 -7.15 -13.49
CA LEU A 437 -1.99 -8.05 -12.79
C LEU A 437 -1.31 -9.09 -13.71
N PRO A 438 -0.85 -8.75 -14.93
CA PRO A 438 -0.50 -9.76 -15.93
C PRO A 438 0.70 -10.62 -15.53
N ALA A 439 1.62 -10.09 -14.71
CA ALA A 439 2.74 -10.85 -14.16
C ALA A 439 2.31 -12.01 -13.23
N GLU A 440 1.12 -11.96 -12.62
CA GLU A 440 0.58 -13.05 -11.78
C GLU A 440 0.08 -14.26 -12.59
N SER A 441 0.02 -14.20 -13.93
CA SER A 441 -0.52 -15.31 -14.77
C SER A 441 0.11 -15.50 -16.14
N PHE A 442 0.79 -14.50 -16.73
CA PHE A 442 1.47 -14.62 -18.02
C PHE A 442 2.48 -15.78 -18.03
N PHE A 443 3.44 -15.81 -17.10
CA PHE A 443 4.52 -16.80 -17.12
C PHE A 443 4.01 -18.22 -16.85
N HIS A 444 3.02 -18.39 -15.96
CA HIS A 444 2.35 -19.67 -15.70
C HIS A 444 1.59 -20.17 -16.94
N THR A 445 0.85 -19.27 -17.61
CA THR A 445 0.06 -19.60 -18.79
C THR A 445 0.97 -19.93 -19.99
N VAL A 446 2.02 -19.16 -20.24
CA VAL A 446 3.01 -19.48 -21.29
C VAL A 446 3.66 -20.83 -20.99
N LEU A 447 4.21 -21.03 -19.78
CA LEU A 447 4.93 -22.27 -19.45
C LEU A 447 4.03 -23.50 -19.55
N GLY A 448 2.85 -23.48 -18.93
CA GLY A 448 1.92 -24.61 -18.88
C GLY A 448 1.35 -25.03 -20.24
N ASN A 449 1.28 -24.11 -21.21
CA ASN A 449 0.83 -24.41 -22.57
C ASN A 449 2.00 -24.66 -23.55
N SER A 450 3.25 -24.39 -23.16
CA SER A 450 4.44 -24.57 -24.01
C SER A 450 4.96 -26.00 -24.09
N HIS A 451 5.91 -26.25 -25.01
CA HIS A 451 6.72 -27.47 -25.06
C HIS A 451 7.61 -27.70 -23.81
N MET A 452 7.73 -26.73 -22.90
CA MET A 452 8.57 -26.80 -21.68
C MET A 452 7.76 -27.03 -20.40
N CYS A 453 6.48 -27.41 -20.51
CA CYS A 453 5.57 -27.52 -19.37
C CYS A 453 5.99 -28.53 -18.28
N ASP A 454 6.80 -29.53 -18.63
CA ASP A 454 7.41 -30.51 -17.71
C ASP A 454 8.47 -29.90 -16.78
N THR A 455 8.97 -28.69 -17.10
CA THR A 455 9.91 -27.95 -16.27
C THR A 455 9.23 -27.20 -15.11
N LEU A 456 7.90 -27.12 -15.08
CA LEU A 456 7.16 -26.42 -14.03
C LEU A 456 7.23 -27.14 -12.67
N VAL A 457 7.66 -26.40 -11.66
CA VAL A 457 7.57 -26.76 -10.24
C VAL A 457 6.62 -25.78 -9.55
N ASP A 458 5.54 -26.26 -8.92
CA ASP A 458 4.53 -25.43 -8.23
C ASP A 458 5.00 -24.93 -6.84
N ASN A 459 6.19 -24.36 -6.80
CA ASN A 459 6.78 -23.65 -5.68
C ASN A 459 7.68 -22.53 -6.21
N ASN A 460 7.36 -21.28 -5.93
CA ASN A 460 8.16 -20.11 -6.33
C ASN A 460 9.33 -19.77 -5.39
N LEU A 461 9.61 -20.64 -4.42
CA LEU A 461 10.66 -20.46 -3.42
C LEU A 461 10.45 -19.25 -2.48
N ARG A 462 9.24 -18.68 -2.40
CA ARG A 462 8.93 -17.51 -1.54
C ARG A 462 8.06 -17.82 -0.33
N VAL A 463 8.21 -17.02 0.72
CA VAL A 463 7.22 -16.86 1.81
C VAL A 463 6.53 -15.50 1.67
N THR A 464 5.20 -15.48 1.50
CA THR A 464 4.44 -14.23 1.33
C THR A 464 3.46 -14.07 2.50
N ASN A 465 3.57 -13.00 3.29
CA ASN A 465 2.77 -12.82 4.52
C ASN A 465 1.33 -12.36 4.24
N TRP A 466 0.50 -13.27 3.72
CA TRP A 466 -0.90 -13.01 3.39
C TRP A 466 -1.84 -13.06 4.60
N ASN A 467 -2.13 -11.93 5.24
CA ASN A 467 -3.27 -11.80 6.16
C ASN A 467 -4.45 -11.05 5.48
N ARG A 468 -5.39 -11.82 4.92
CA ARG A 468 -6.54 -11.24 4.18
C ARG A 468 -7.49 -10.40 5.03
N LYS A 469 -7.49 -10.50 6.37
CA LYS A 469 -8.30 -9.61 7.23
C LYS A 469 -7.79 -8.16 7.22
N LEU A 470 -6.49 -7.96 6.94
CA LEU A 470 -5.82 -6.66 6.94
C LEU A 470 -5.44 -6.20 5.53
N GLY A 471 -4.80 -7.06 4.72
CA GLY A 471 -4.26 -6.69 3.41
C GLY A 471 -5.26 -6.51 2.25
N CYS A 472 -6.52 -6.92 2.42
CA CYS A 472 -7.58 -6.79 1.41
C CYS A 472 -8.57 -5.68 1.81
N LYS A 473 -8.30 -4.42 1.45
CA LYS A 473 -9.16 -3.26 1.78
C LYS A 473 -9.61 -2.47 0.55
N CYS A 474 -9.36 -2.97 -0.66
CA CYS A 474 -9.58 -2.23 -1.92
C CYS A 474 -8.80 -0.90 -1.97
N GLN A 475 -7.67 -0.80 -1.26
CA GLN A 475 -6.88 0.41 -1.08
C GLN A 475 -6.35 1.04 -2.38
N TYR A 476 -6.31 0.27 -3.48
CA TYR A 476 -5.82 0.70 -4.80
C TYR A 476 -6.93 1.21 -5.75
N LYS A 477 -8.18 1.41 -5.29
CA LYS A 477 -9.33 1.87 -6.11
C LYS A 477 -9.10 3.20 -6.85
N HIS A 478 -8.12 4.00 -6.42
CA HIS A 478 -7.73 5.27 -7.07
C HIS A 478 -6.66 5.09 -8.17
N ILE A 479 -6.03 3.91 -8.26
CA ILE A 479 -5.00 3.54 -9.24
C ILE A 479 -5.56 2.58 -10.30
N VAL A 480 -6.53 1.74 -9.93
CA VAL A 480 -7.10 0.71 -10.80
C VAL A 480 -8.62 0.57 -10.62
N ASP A 481 -9.33 0.22 -11.69
CA ASP A 481 -10.78 -0.06 -11.69
C ASP A 481 -11.14 -1.44 -11.10
N TRP A 482 -10.45 -1.86 -10.03
CA TRP A 482 -10.57 -3.18 -9.38
C TRP A 482 -10.21 -3.14 -7.89
N CYS A 483 -10.59 -4.17 -7.13
CA CYS A 483 -10.22 -4.30 -5.72
C CYS A 483 -9.07 -5.29 -5.51
N GLY A 484 -7.90 -4.75 -5.14
CA GLY A 484 -6.70 -5.53 -4.83
C GLY A 484 -6.58 -6.00 -3.37
N CYS A 485 -5.59 -6.87 -3.15
CA CYS A 485 -5.04 -7.21 -1.85
C CYS A 485 -3.50 -7.08 -1.91
N SER A 486 -2.84 -6.77 -0.79
CA SER A 486 -1.38 -6.83 -0.67
C SER A 486 -0.94 -7.62 0.57
N PRO A 487 0.26 -8.22 0.58
CA PRO A 487 0.81 -8.86 1.77
C PRO A 487 1.05 -7.87 2.91
N ASN A 488 0.91 -8.35 4.14
CA ASN A 488 1.38 -7.65 5.32
C ASN A 488 2.91 -7.67 5.41
N ASP A 489 3.44 -6.77 6.22
CA ASP A 489 4.86 -6.74 6.55
C ASP A 489 5.14 -7.71 7.73
N PHE A 490 6.33 -8.30 7.76
CA PHE A 490 6.72 -9.26 8.81
C PHE A 490 6.96 -8.55 10.16
N LYS A 491 6.59 -9.24 11.25
CA LYS A 491 6.88 -8.88 12.64
C LYS A 491 7.65 -10.05 13.30
N PRO A 492 8.32 -9.87 14.46
CA PRO A 492 9.20 -10.91 15.02
C PRO A 492 8.47 -12.22 15.31
N SER A 493 7.20 -12.14 15.72
CA SER A 493 6.29 -13.26 15.93
C SER A 493 6.00 -14.09 14.67
N ASP A 494 6.10 -13.50 13.47
CA ASP A 494 5.90 -14.19 12.20
C ASP A 494 7.15 -14.95 11.73
N LEU A 495 8.36 -14.62 12.21
CA LEU A 495 9.60 -15.25 11.75
C LEU A 495 9.67 -16.75 12.07
N ILE A 496 9.01 -17.18 13.14
CA ILE A 496 8.81 -18.60 13.49
C ILE A 496 8.18 -19.37 12.32
N ARG A 497 7.26 -18.72 11.57
CA ARG A 497 6.59 -19.31 10.40
C ARG A 497 7.50 -19.45 9.18
N ILE A 498 8.64 -18.75 9.15
CA ILE A 498 9.68 -18.95 8.12
C ILE A 498 10.52 -20.17 8.50
N GLN A 499 10.95 -20.25 9.76
CA GLN A 499 11.80 -21.34 10.27
C GLN A 499 11.11 -22.72 10.25
N GLN A 500 9.79 -22.76 10.41
CA GLN A 500 8.99 -24.00 10.44
C GLN A 500 8.59 -24.55 9.04
N LEU A 501 9.01 -23.93 7.93
CA LEU A 501 8.65 -24.39 6.58
C LEU A 501 9.48 -25.59 6.14
N THR A 502 8.77 -26.68 5.79
CA THR A 502 9.36 -27.91 5.25
C THR A 502 9.63 -27.87 3.75
N ARG A 503 8.93 -27.02 2.99
CA ARG A 503 9.20 -26.78 1.55
C ARG A 503 10.39 -25.82 1.39
N PRO A 504 11.20 -25.94 0.33
CA PRO A 504 12.29 -25.00 0.09
C PRO A 504 11.77 -23.58 -0.19
N THR A 505 12.32 -22.61 0.54
CA THR A 505 12.08 -21.17 0.36
C THR A 505 13.35 -20.38 0.68
N PHE A 506 13.72 -19.46 -0.21
CA PHE A 506 14.96 -18.69 -0.14
C PHE A 506 14.75 -17.19 0.06
N PHE A 507 13.52 -16.69 -0.12
CA PHE A 507 13.16 -15.28 0.11
C PHE A 507 11.78 -15.16 0.79
N ALA A 508 11.57 -14.07 1.51
CA ALA A 508 10.28 -13.71 2.11
C ALA A 508 9.89 -12.25 1.81
N ARG A 509 8.58 -11.97 1.80
CA ARG A 509 8.04 -10.61 1.69
C ARG A 509 6.69 -10.43 2.42
N LYS A 510 6.40 -9.26 2.98
CA LYS A 510 7.15 -8.00 2.85
C LYS A 510 7.91 -7.60 4.12
N PHE A 511 8.93 -6.77 3.96
CA PHE A 511 9.65 -6.10 5.03
C PHE A 511 9.70 -4.59 4.74
N GLU A 512 9.37 -3.75 5.72
CA GLU A 512 9.46 -2.29 5.66
C GLU A 512 10.10 -1.80 6.98
N SER A 513 11.27 -1.15 6.90
CA SER A 513 12.03 -0.75 8.10
C SER A 513 11.35 0.39 8.90
N THR A 514 10.46 1.14 8.27
CA THR A 514 9.55 2.11 8.93
C THR A 514 8.35 1.45 9.62
N VAL A 515 8.20 0.12 9.49
CA VAL A 515 7.08 -0.67 10.03
C VAL A 515 7.56 -1.68 11.08
N ASN A 516 8.71 -2.34 10.87
CA ASN A 516 9.47 -3.10 11.87
C ASN A 516 10.87 -3.46 11.32
N GLN A 517 11.93 -2.79 11.78
CA GLN A 517 13.30 -3.15 11.43
C GLN A 517 13.80 -4.36 12.24
N GLU A 518 13.25 -4.63 13.43
CA GLU A 518 13.66 -5.76 14.28
C GLU A 518 13.61 -7.10 13.54
N SER A 519 12.56 -7.37 12.75
CA SER A 519 12.45 -8.61 11.97
C SER A 519 13.56 -8.77 10.91
N ILE A 520 14.04 -7.65 10.37
CA ILE A 520 15.11 -7.61 9.37
C ILE A 520 16.46 -7.84 10.05
N GLU A 521 16.65 -7.28 11.25
CA GLU A 521 17.83 -7.52 12.07
C GLU A 521 17.93 -8.98 12.56
N ILE A 522 16.85 -9.57 13.07
CA ILE A 522 16.81 -10.98 13.48
C ILE A 522 17.18 -11.89 12.29
N LEU A 523 16.65 -11.61 11.09
CA LEU A 523 16.86 -12.44 9.91
C LEU A 523 18.27 -12.28 9.32
N ASP A 524 18.81 -11.06 9.25
CA ASP A 524 20.19 -10.80 8.82
C ASP A 524 21.23 -11.41 9.78
N ASN A 525 21.02 -11.25 11.10
CA ASN A 525 21.89 -11.86 12.12
C ASN A 525 21.81 -13.40 12.12
N HIS A 526 20.64 -13.98 11.79
CA HIS A 526 20.47 -15.43 11.67
C HIS A 526 21.22 -16.01 10.47
N LEU A 527 21.29 -15.28 9.35
CA LEU A 527 21.93 -15.75 8.11
C LEU A 527 23.43 -15.47 8.04
N TYR A 528 23.90 -14.35 8.61
CA TYR A 528 25.27 -13.85 8.41
C TYR A 528 26.00 -13.46 9.71
N GLY A 529 25.47 -13.91 10.86
CA GLY A 529 26.02 -13.61 12.18
C GLY A 529 25.84 -12.16 12.63
N GLN A 530 26.09 -11.90 13.90
CA GLN A 530 26.01 -10.55 14.48
C GLN A 530 27.13 -9.64 13.97
N TYR A 531 26.84 -8.34 13.89
CA TYR A 531 27.86 -7.31 13.68
C TYR A 531 28.83 -7.23 14.89
N PRO A 532 30.08 -6.76 14.70
CA PRO A 532 31.06 -6.64 15.79
C PRO A 532 30.55 -5.80 16.97
N PRO A 533 30.90 -6.14 18.22
CA PRO A 533 30.59 -5.33 19.39
C PRO A 533 31.05 -3.87 19.22
N GLY A 534 30.19 -2.91 19.56
CA GLY A 534 30.44 -1.48 19.37
C GLY A 534 30.05 -0.94 17.99
N THR A 535 29.54 -1.76 17.07
CA THR A 535 28.96 -1.27 15.80
C THR A 535 27.78 -0.32 16.10
N VAL A 536 27.89 0.92 15.61
CA VAL A 536 26.87 1.96 15.79
C VAL A 536 25.64 1.73 14.90
N ALA A 537 24.59 2.53 15.10
CA ALA A 537 23.41 2.63 14.25
C ALA A 537 22.58 1.35 13.99
N LEU A 538 22.90 0.17 14.56
CA LEU A 538 22.19 -1.08 14.29
C LEU A 538 20.66 -0.96 14.47
N LYS A 539 20.22 -0.34 15.57
CA LYS A 539 18.81 -0.06 15.90
C LYS A 539 18.22 1.21 15.26
N ALA A 540 19.04 2.04 14.64
CA ALA A 540 18.60 3.28 13.99
C ALA A 540 18.11 2.99 12.56
N TYR A 541 17.23 3.84 12.03
CA TYR A 541 16.87 3.83 10.61
C TYR A 541 16.54 5.24 10.14
N TRP A 542 16.95 5.56 8.91
CA TRP A 542 16.70 6.83 8.26
C TRP A 542 16.08 6.62 6.88
N GLU A 543 15.10 7.45 6.54
CA GLU A 543 14.48 7.47 5.20
C GLU A 543 14.30 8.92 4.74
N SER A 544 14.95 9.29 3.65
CA SER A 544 14.78 10.62 3.04
C SER A 544 13.37 10.77 2.50
N LEU A 545 12.58 11.70 3.03
CA LEU A 545 11.30 12.10 2.44
C LEU A 545 11.49 13.05 1.26
N PHE A 546 12.53 13.89 1.33
CA PHE A 546 12.74 14.98 0.39
C PHE A 546 14.24 15.24 0.18
N GLU A 547 14.62 15.47 -1.09
CA GLU A 547 15.90 16.03 -1.49
C GLU A 547 15.64 17.23 -2.41
N GLN A 548 16.40 18.31 -2.27
CA GLN A 548 16.28 19.50 -3.12
C GLN A 548 16.51 19.20 -4.60
N ALA A 549 17.27 18.15 -4.92
CA ALA A 549 17.47 17.63 -6.28
C ALA A 549 16.22 16.97 -6.91
N ASP A 550 15.14 16.76 -6.14
CA ASP A 550 13.80 16.42 -6.66
C ASP A 550 12.93 17.67 -6.93
N GLY A 551 13.41 18.86 -6.53
CA GLY A 551 12.74 20.15 -6.66
C GLY A 551 11.75 20.44 -5.52
N VAL A 552 11.72 21.68 -5.03
CA VAL A 552 10.83 22.12 -3.91
C VAL A 552 9.33 21.92 -4.23
N SER A 553 8.97 21.90 -5.51
CA SER A 553 7.62 21.56 -5.99
C SER A 553 7.14 20.14 -5.61
N SER A 554 8.06 19.23 -5.28
CA SER A 554 7.73 17.90 -4.75
C SER A 554 7.17 17.91 -3.31
N LEU A 555 7.40 18.99 -2.55
CA LEU A 555 6.73 19.22 -1.26
C LEU A 555 5.32 19.78 -1.48
N ASN A 556 4.45 19.55 -0.49
CA ASN A 556 3.22 20.32 -0.32
C ASN A 556 3.47 21.52 0.63
N ASP A 557 2.54 22.47 0.64
CA ASP A 557 2.68 23.72 1.42
C ASP A 557 2.72 23.47 2.93
N VAL A 558 2.09 22.38 3.39
CA VAL A 558 2.10 21.90 4.78
C VAL A 558 3.51 21.50 5.20
N ALA A 559 4.15 20.58 4.47
CA ALA A 559 5.48 20.09 4.75
C ALA A 559 6.53 21.21 4.62
N LEU A 560 6.44 22.06 3.59
CA LEU A 560 7.34 23.19 3.41
C LEU A 560 7.26 24.19 4.58
N THR A 561 6.04 24.47 5.08
CA THR A 561 5.83 25.30 6.27
C THR A 561 6.46 24.66 7.52
N ALA A 562 6.20 23.37 7.74
CA ALA A 562 6.64 22.65 8.94
C ALA A 562 8.17 22.50 9.00
N TYR A 563 8.80 22.02 7.93
CA TYR A 563 10.24 21.80 7.88
C TYR A 563 11.03 23.11 8.03
N SER A 564 10.55 24.20 7.41
CA SER A 564 11.10 25.54 7.63
C SER A 564 10.98 25.99 9.08
N SER A 565 9.84 25.71 9.74
CA SER A 565 9.62 26.04 11.16
C SER A 565 10.51 25.23 12.10
N PHE A 566 10.62 23.90 11.89
CA PHE A 566 11.52 23.02 12.63
C PHE A 566 12.96 23.54 12.60
N PHE A 567 13.44 23.95 11.42
CA PHE A 567 14.79 24.48 11.27
C PHE A 567 14.97 25.84 11.97
N ARG A 568 14.04 26.79 11.79
CA ARG A 568 14.04 28.09 12.51
C ARG A 568 14.01 27.92 14.03
N LEU A 569 13.27 26.93 14.54
CA LEU A 569 13.23 26.61 15.97
C LEU A 569 14.56 26.06 16.48
N GLY A 570 15.27 25.26 15.69
CA GLY A 570 16.62 24.78 16.00
C GLY A 570 17.64 25.92 16.14
N LEU A 571 17.69 26.82 15.16
CA LEU A 571 18.59 27.99 15.22
C LEU A 571 18.30 28.86 16.45
N ARG A 572 17.03 29.11 16.77
CA ARG A 572 16.64 29.88 17.97
C ARG A 572 16.97 29.17 19.29
N LYS A 573 16.91 27.84 19.35
CA LYS A 573 17.38 27.07 20.53
C LYS A 573 18.87 27.30 20.75
N GLN A 574 19.67 27.29 19.67
CA GLN A 574 21.12 27.48 19.77
C GLN A 574 21.47 28.91 20.25
N GLU A 575 20.85 29.94 19.66
CA GLU A 575 21.05 31.33 20.10
C GLU A 575 20.65 31.53 21.57
N THR A 576 19.45 31.08 21.97
CA THR A 576 18.96 31.29 23.34
C THR A 576 19.73 30.52 24.42
N THR A 577 20.38 29.42 24.04
CA THR A 577 21.23 28.62 24.94
C THR A 577 22.62 29.26 25.15
N GLN A 578 23.06 30.14 24.24
CA GLN A 578 24.41 30.71 24.22
C GLN A 578 24.38 32.25 24.17
N SER A 579 23.72 32.85 25.16
CA SER A 579 23.45 34.30 25.33
C SER A 579 24.67 35.26 25.26
N SER A 580 25.89 34.77 25.04
CA SER A 580 27.13 35.55 24.96
C SER A 580 28.00 35.23 23.75
N SER A 581 27.55 34.41 22.79
CA SER A 581 28.34 34.04 21.60
C SER A 581 27.62 34.42 20.31
N GLU A 582 27.94 35.60 19.77
CA GLU A 582 27.39 36.06 18.48
C GLU A 582 27.81 35.15 17.31
N ALA A 583 28.91 34.41 17.45
CA ALA A 583 29.37 33.38 16.51
C ALA A 583 28.39 32.20 16.35
N CYS A 584 27.34 32.11 17.18
CA CYS A 584 26.28 31.11 17.05
C CYS A 584 24.96 31.67 16.49
N ARG A 585 24.96 32.90 15.93
CA ARG A 585 23.82 33.47 15.19
C ARG A 585 23.86 33.11 13.71
N PHE A 586 22.77 32.53 13.22
CA PHE A 586 22.63 32.04 11.86
C PHE A 586 21.32 32.51 11.22
N GLU A 587 21.38 32.93 9.96
CA GLU A 587 20.22 33.21 9.11
C GLU A 587 20.04 32.07 8.10
N PRO A 588 18.85 31.44 7.98
CA PRO A 588 18.62 30.35 7.03
C PRO A 588 18.57 30.87 5.58
N ILE A 589 19.24 30.18 4.67
CA ILE A 589 19.24 30.50 3.24
C ILE A 589 18.22 29.62 2.53
N GLY A 590 17.32 30.23 1.76
CA GLY A 590 16.36 29.54 0.90
C GLY A 590 15.43 28.57 1.64
N TYR A 591 15.42 27.32 1.19
CA TYR A 591 14.56 26.24 1.67
C TYR A 591 15.39 25.05 2.16
N PRO A 592 14.81 24.11 2.94
CA PRO A 592 15.46 22.85 3.27
C PRO A 592 16.11 22.16 2.07
N VAL A 593 17.28 21.55 2.31
CA VAL A 593 18.08 20.85 1.30
C VAL A 593 17.76 19.36 1.30
N SER A 594 17.59 18.74 2.47
CA SER A 594 17.12 17.36 2.61
C SER A 594 16.33 17.17 3.90
N VAL A 595 15.34 16.28 3.90
CA VAL A 595 14.55 15.95 5.10
C VAL A 595 14.40 14.43 5.24
N HIS A 596 14.77 13.91 6.41
CA HIS A 596 14.69 12.49 6.74
C HIS A 596 13.68 12.22 7.86
N LEU A 597 12.97 11.09 7.79
CA LEU A 597 12.44 10.42 8.98
C LEU A 597 13.62 9.82 9.75
N TYR A 598 13.63 9.94 11.07
CA TYR A 598 14.53 9.20 11.95
C TYR A 598 13.73 8.23 12.85
N PHE A 599 14.14 6.97 12.89
CA PHE A 599 13.62 5.93 13.78
C PHE A 599 14.77 5.35 14.60
N TYR A 600 14.45 4.93 15.82
CA TYR A 600 15.34 4.18 16.69
C TYR A 600 14.51 3.17 17.48
N ASP A 601 14.94 1.90 17.51
CA ASP A 601 14.25 0.83 18.26
C ASP A 601 12.76 0.72 17.88
N ASP A 602 12.50 0.70 16.56
CA ASP A 602 11.18 0.71 15.90
C ASP A 602 10.21 1.81 16.34
N ARG A 603 10.75 2.90 16.90
CA ARG A 603 9.99 4.09 17.29
C ARG A 603 10.44 5.30 16.50
N PHE A 604 9.48 6.03 15.94
CA PHE A 604 9.72 7.31 15.28
C PHE A 604 10.29 8.33 16.28
N GLN A 605 11.41 8.95 15.94
CA GLN A 605 12.14 9.91 16.77
C GLN A 605 11.95 11.36 16.27
N GLY A 606 11.29 11.54 15.12
CA GLY A 606 11.07 12.85 14.51
C GLY A 606 11.74 13.04 13.16
N TYR A 607 11.83 14.29 12.73
CA TYR A 607 12.41 14.69 11.44
C TYR A 607 13.82 15.25 11.62
N LEU A 608 14.69 14.93 10.67
CA LEU A 608 15.98 15.60 10.52
C LEU A 608 15.87 16.55 9.32
N VAL A 609 16.06 17.85 9.54
CA VAL A 609 15.96 18.88 8.51
C VAL A 609 17.35 19.50 8.30
N ARG A 610 17.93 19.29 7.12
CA ARG A 610 19.23 19.87 6.73
C ARG A 610 19.03 21.06 5.79
N GLN A 611 19.67 22.19 6.07
CA GLN A 611 19.55 23.43 5.30
C GLN A 611 20.85 24.27 5.36
N GLU A 612 21.07 25.09 4.32
CA GLU A 612 22.16 26.06 4.24
C GLU A 612 21.85 27.29 5.14
N VAL A 613 22.86 27.79 5.86
CA VAL A 613 22.78 29.02 6.67
C VAL A 613 23.92 29.98 6.33
N GLN A 614 23.71 31.27 6.58
CA GLN A 614 24.81 32.24 6.74
C GLN A 614 25.00 32.56 8.22
N ASN A 615 26.25 32.51 8.70
CA ASN A 615 26.60 33.07 10.00
C ASN A 615 26.55 34.61 9.97
N VAL A 616 25.91 35.22 10.96
CA VAL A 616 25.68 36.69 10.99
C VAL A 616 26.98 37.49 11.13
N VAL A 617 27.96 36.95 11.86
CA VAL A 617 29.23 37.62 12.19
C VAL A 617 30.28 37.37 11.12
N THR A 618 30.60 36.10 10.84
CA THR A 618 31.69 35.73 9.90
C THR A 618 31.26 35.81 8.44
N ARG A 619 29.95 35.85 8.16
CA ARG A 619 29.34 35.76 6.83
C ARG A 619 29.66 34.47 6.05
N SER A 620 30.32 33.49 6.69
CA SER A 620 30.50 32.15 6.17
C SER A 620 29.16 31.47 5.93
N ARG A 621 29.12 30.57 4.94
CA ARG A 621 27.98 29.67 4.73
C ARG A 621 28.29 28.31 5.31
N GLU A 622 27.30 27.70 5.95
CA GLU A 622 27.43 26.41 6.64
C GLU A 622 26.21 25.54 6.34
N MET A 623 26.39 24.21 6.33
CA MET A 623 25.31 23.23 6.18
C MET A 623 25.01 22.61 7.54
N LEU A 624 23.85 22.93 8.12
CA LEU A 624 23.42 22.42 9.42
C LEU A 624 22.28 21.42 9.26
N GLU A 625 22.24 20.40 10.11
CA GLU A 625 21.08 19.51 10.29
C GLU A 625 20.49 19.70 11.69
N VAL A 626 19.16 19.85 11.75
CA VAL A 626 18.37 20.05 12.97
C VAL A 626 17.47 18.84 13.18
N TRP A 627 17.54 18.23 14.36
CA TRP A 627 16.62 17.17 14.78
C TRP A 627 15.41 17.77 15.49
N ALA A 628 14.23 17.66 14.87
CA ALA A 628 12.95 18.03 15.46
C ALA A 628 12.21 16.79 15.98
N VAL A 629 11.90 16.79 17.27
CA VAL A 629 11.30 15.67 18.03
C VAL A 629 9.82 15.98 18.33
N PRO A 630 8.89 15.05 18.04
CA PRO A 630 7.48 15.22 18.40
C PRO A 630 7.28 14.99 19.91
N GLN A 631 6.41 15.77 20.53
CA GLN A 631 6.01 15.60 21.93
C GLN A 631 4.74 14.76 22.03
N ALA A 632 4.66 13.89 23.03
CA ALA A 632 3.46 13.08 23.28
C ALA A 632 2.31 13.96 23.80
N THR A 633 1.15 13.91 23.13
CA THR A 633 -0.03 14.74 23.44
C THR A 633 -1.19 13.98 24.06
N LEU A 634 -1.06 12.66 24.23
CA LEU A 634 -2.08 11.80 24.81
C LEU A 634 -2.11 11.93 26.34
N GLN A 635 -3.29 12.20 26.89
CA GLN A 635 -3.61 12.13 28.30
C GLN A 635 -4.64 11.01 28.51
N LEU A 636 -4.38 10.11 29.46
CA LEU A 636 -5.28 9.03 29.88
C LEU A 636 -5.69 9.27 31.34
N GLU A 637 -6.97 9.17 31.65
CA GLU A 637 -7.47 9.37 33.01
C GLU A 637 -7.25 8.10 33.85
N HIS A 638 -6.45 8.21 34.90
CA HIS A 638 -5.99 7.05 35.68
C HIS A 638 -7.08 6.35 36.52
N ASN A 639 -8.22 6.99 36.75
CA ASN A 639 -9.21 6.56 37.74
C ASN A 639 -10.31 5.64 37.18
N LEU A 640 -10.28 5.32 35.88
CA LEU A 640 -11.34 4.57 35.18
C LEU A 640 -10.91 3.14 34.86
N HIS A 641 -10.94 2.26 35.88
CA HIS A 641 -10.58 0.83 35.75
C HIS A 641 -11.31 0.11 34.59
N GLU A 642 -12.60 0.41 34.37
CA GLU A 642 -13.35 -0.20 33.27
C GLU A 642 -12.88 0.25 31.86
N PHE A 643 -12.05 1.29 31.77
CA PHE A 643 -11.39 1.75 30.55
C PHE A 643 -9.94 1.33 30.40
N GLU A 644 -9.45 0.41 31.23
CA GLU A 644 -8.15 -0.24 31.00
C GLU A 644 -8.06 -0.93 29.62
N ARG A 645 -9.18 -1.13 28.90
CA ARG A 645 -9.18 -1.49 27.48
C ARG A 645 -8.50 -0.43 26.59
N LEU A 646 -8.68 0.88 26.80
CA LEU A 646 -8.09 1.91 25.94
C LEU A 646 -6.58 2.01 26.21
N LYS A 647 -5.77 1.72 25.19
CA LYS A 647 -4.29 1.74 25.29
C LYS A 647 -3.64 2.89 24.53
N HIS A 648 -4.31 3.44 23.51
CA HIS A 648 -3.83 4.62 22.79
C HIS A 648 -4.99 5.35 22.10
N LEU A 649 -4.85 6.66 21.94
CA LEU A 649 -5.68 7.51 21.09
C LEU A 649 -4.72 8.43 20.31
N GLU A 650 -4.87 8.45 18.99
CA GLU A 650 -3.98 9.14 18.07
C GLU A 650 -4.80 9.82 16.97
N VAL A 651 -4.32 10.94 16.43
CA VAL A 651 -4.97 11.68 15.34
C VAL A 651 -3.92 12.06 14.28
N GLY A 652 -4.20 11.70 13.03
CA GLY A 652 -3.27 11.95 11.91
C GLY A 652 -3.93 11.76 10.54
N THR A 653 -3.13 11.86 9.49
CA THR A 653 -3.53 11.59 8.10
C THR A 653 -2.80 10.35 7.55
N GLU A 654 -3.31 9.81 6.43
CA GLU A 654 -2.73 8.63 5.77
C GLU A 654 -2.69 7.37 6.65
N TRP A 655 -3.82 7.05 7.29
CA TRP A 655 -3.99 5.78 8.01
C TRP A 655 -3.87 4.58 7.05
N ASP A 656 -2.93 3.69 7.36
CA ASP A 656 -2.72 2.41 6.70
C ASP A 656 -3.50 1.30 7.45
N PRO A 657 -4.67 0.85 6.95
CA PRO A 657 -5.46 -0.19 7.61
C PRO A 657 -4.87 -1.61 7.47
N LYS A 658 -3.80 -1.80 6.69
CA LYS A 658 -3.08 -3.07 6.56
C LYS A 658 -2.08 -3.22 7.70
N GLU A 659 -1.24 -2.20 7.94
CA GLU A 659 -0.22 -2.22 9.01
C GLU A 659 -0.65 -1.55 10.32
N ARG A 660 -1.80 -0.86 10.33
CA ARG A 660 -2.39 -0.18 11.50
C ARG A 660 -1.49 0.93 12.07
N ILE A 661 -0.98 1.78 11.19
CA ILE A 661 -0.16 2.97 11.49
C ILE A 661 -0.59 4.15 10.61
N PHE A 662 -0.25 5.38 10.99
CA PHE A 662 -0.26 6.51 10.07
C PHE A 662 1.03 6.56 9.25
N ARG A 663 0.95 6.86 7.95
CA ARG A 663 2.13 7.08 7.09
C ARG A 663 2.65 8.52 7.16
N ASN A 664 1.80 9.47 7.55
CA ASN A 664 2.25 10.76 8.07
C ASN A 664 2.76 10.61 9.52
N PHE A 665 3.95 10.03 9.69
CA PHE A 665 4.51 9.64 11.00
C PHE A 665 4.60 10.77 12.03
N GLY A 666 4.72 12.03 11.61
CA GLY A 666 4.73 13.19 12.51
C GLY A 666 3.37 13.84 12.73
N GLY A 667 2.29 13.36 12.09
CA GLY A 667 0.98 14.01 12.16
C GLY A 667 0.99 15.47 11.69
N VAL A 668 1.88 15.83 10.76
CA VAL A 668 2.01 17.21 10.29
C VAL A 668 0.82 17.53 9.37
N MET A 669 -0.06 18.42 9.81
CA MET A 669 -1.35 18.72 9.16
C MET A 669 -1.55 20.23 9.01
N GLY A 670 -2.19 20.64 7.92
CA GLY A 670 -2.63 22.00 7.65
C GLY A 670 -4.16 22.13 7.52
N PRO A 671 -4.66 23.31 7.13
CA PRO A 671 -6.09 23.64 7.20
C PRO A 671 -6.97 22.88 6.19
N LEU A 672 -6.38 22.20 5.20
CA LEU A 672 -7.10 21.50 4.14
C LEU A 672 -7.07 19.96 4.28
N ASP A 673 -6.40 19.44 5.30
CA ASP A 673 -6.24 18.01 5.53
C ASP A 673 -7.51 17.34 6.12
N GLU A 674 -7.58 16.02 6.01
CA GLU A 674 -8.67 15.19 6.54
C GLU A 674 -8.18 14.30 7.69
N PRO A 675 -8.19 14.79 8.94
CA PRO A 675 -7.69 14.03 10.08
C PRO A 675 -8.59 12.82 10.38
N VAL A 676 -7.97 11.74 10.84
CA VAL A 676 -8.62 10.51 11.28
C VAL A 676 -8.24 10.27 12.74
N ALA A 677 -9.22 10.02 13.61
CA ALA A 677 -8.95 9.60 14.98
C ALA A 677 -8.94 8.07 15.06
N VAL A 678 -7.86 7.52 15.59
CA VAL A 678 -7.64 6.08 15.80
C VAL A 678 -7.57 5.81 17.30
N GLN A 679 -8.26 4.75 17.76
CA GLN A 679 -8.21 4.28 19.14
C GLN A 679 -7.71 2.85 19.14
N LYS A 680 -6.72 2.56 19.99
CA LYS A 680 -6.13 1.22 20.16
C LYS A 680 -6.66 0.60 21.44
N TRP A 681 -7.16 -0.62 21.35
CA TRP A 681 -7.87 -1.32 22.42
C TRP A 681 -7.19 -2.65 22.76
N ALA A 682 -7.22 -3.01 24.04
CA ALA A 682 -7.04 -4.37 24.50
C ALA A 682 -8.38 -5.13 24.45
N ARG A 683 -8.32 -6.47 24.49
CA ARG A 683 -9.50 -7.34 24.58
C ARG A 683 -10.17 -7.18 25.95
N GLY A 684 -11.49 -7.30 26.00
CA GLY A 684 -12.32 -7.11 27.19
C GLY A 684 -13.80 -7.09 26.84
N PRO A 685 -14.73 -6.79 27.77
CA PRO A 685 -16.15 -6.75 27.48
C PRO A 685 -16.52 -5.66 26.46
N ASN A 686 -17.60 -5.86 25.70
CA ASN A 686 -18.16 -4.86 24.80
C ASN A 686 -18.46 -3.56 25.57
N LEU A 687 -18.08 -2.42 24.99
CA LEU A 687 -18.41 -1.10 25.53
C LEU A 687 -18.70 -0.09 24.41
N THR A 688 -19.41 0.97 24.76
CA THR A 688 -19.64 2.14 23.91
C THR A 688 -18.87 3.33 24.48
N ALA A 689 -18.25 4.11 23.59
CA ALA A 689 -17.56 5.35 23.95
C ALA A 689 -17.95 6.48 23.00
N THR A 690 -18.14 7.68 23.53
CA THR A 690 -18.44 8.89 22.76
C THR A 690 -17.15 9.59 22.38
N ILE A 691 -16.93 9.84 21.10
CA ILE A 691 -15.81 10.63 20.59
C ILE A 691 -16.30 12.05 20.33
N VAL A 692 -15.57 13.05 20.83
CA VAL A 692 -15.87 14.47 20.61
C VAL A 692 -14.63 15.19 20.08
N TRP A 693 -14.80 15.93 18.99
CA TRP A 693 -13.77 16.77 18.40
C TRP A 693 -14.06 18.24 18.73
N ILE A 694 -13.04 18.94 19.26
CA ILE A 694 -13.13 20.33 19.72
C ILE A 694 -12.03 21.14 19.04
N ASP A 695 -12.42 22.27 18.45
CA ASP A 695 -11.53 23.16 17.70
C ASP A 695 -10.75 24.15 18.60
N PRO A 696 -9.77 24.91 18.06
CA PRO A 696 -8.96 25.85 18.83
C PRO A 696 -9.75 27.02 19.45
N ALA A 697 -10.98 27.26 18.99
CA ALA A 697 -11.91 28.26 19.52
C ALA A 697 -13.02 27.64 20.39
N HIS A 698 -12.80 26.40 20.87
CA HIS A 698 -13.69 25.65 21.75
C HIS A 698 -15.05 25.25 21.13
N ILE A 699 -15.17 25.30 19.80
CA ILE A 699 -16.36 24.82 19.11
C ILE A 699 -16.29 23.28 19.01
N VAL A 700 -17.38 22.61 19.41
CA VAL A 700 -17.55 21.18 19.16
C VAL A 700 -17.82 20.97 17.67
N ALA A 701 -16.84 20.40 16.96
CA ALA A 701 -16.89 20.20 15.52
C ALA A 701 -17.74 18.98 15.13
N VAL A 702 -17.66 17.91 15.92
CA VAL A 702 -18.52 16.72 15.80
C VAL A 702 -18.53 15.93 17.12
N SER A 703 -19.63 15.23 17.40
CA SER A 703 -19.73 14.19 18.42
C SER A 703 -20.36 12.93 17.81
N TYR A 704 -19.81 11.75 18.10
CA TYR A 704 -20.36 10.46 17.65
C TYR A 704 -20.00 9.32 18.62
N ASP A 705 -20.88 8.32 18.75
CA ASP A 705 -20.59 7.12 19.53
C ASP A 705 -19.92 6.03 18.68
N ILE A 706 -19.01 5.27 19.29
CA ILE A 706 -18.43 4.06 18.73
C ILE A 706 -18.71 2.86 19.64
N SER A 707 -19.07 1.72 19.05
CA SER A 707 -19.19 0.43 19.73
C SER A 707 -17.90 -0.37 19.55
N ILE A 708 -17.36 -0.93 20.63
CA ILE A 708 -16.05 -1.58 20.66
C ILE A 708 -16.20 -3.04 21.12
N ASP A 709 -16.23 -3.97 20.15
CA ASP A 709 -16.40 -5.41 20.36
C ASP A 709 -15.27 -6.05 21.20
N VAL A 710 -15.52 -7.27 21.71
CA VAL A 710 -14.55 -8.03 22.53
C VAL A 710 -13.18 -8.20 21.85
N GLU A 711 -13.17 -8.50 20.56
CA GLU A 711 -11.96 -8.70 19.75
C GLU A 711 -11.46 -7.43 19.05
N ALA A 712 -12.11 -6.27 19.25
CA ALA A 712 -11.67 -5.02 18.66
C ALA A 712 -10.29 -4.62 19.23
N GLU A 713 -9.28 -4.61 18.36
CA GLU A 713 -7.91 -4.16 18.67
C GLU A 713 -7.69 -2.69 18.26
N PHE A 714 -8.44 -2.22 17.26
CA PHE A 714 -8.39 -0.85 16.73
C PHE A 714 -9.77 -0.42 16.25
N THR A 715 -10.17 0.82 16.56
CA THR A 715 -11.27 1.54 15.90
C THR A 715 -10.72 2.80 15.24
N GLN A 716 -11.33 3.24 14.14
CA GLN A 716 -10.95 4.44 13.42
C GLN A 716 -12.16 5.10 12.78
N TYR A 717 -12.17 6.44 12.71
CA TYR A 717 -13.18 7.20 11.99
C TYR A 717 -12.61 8.52 11.45
N ARG A 718 -13.00 8.86 10.21
CA ARG A 718 -12.72 10.14 9.57
C ARG A 718 -14.03 10.94 9.54
N PRO A 719 -14.19 11.98 10.38
CA PRO A 719 -15.37 12.83 10.31
C PRO A 719 -15.34 13.69 9.03
N PRO A 720 -16.49 13.91 8.37
CA PRO A 720 -16.58 14.69 7.13
C PRO A 720 -16.62 16.20 7.44
N LEU A 721 -15.58 16.71 8.12
CA LEU A 721 -15.50 18.10 8.56
C LEU A 721 -15.40 19.06 7.37
N GLN A 722 -16.23 20.11 7.37
CA GLN A 722 -16.12 21.24 6.45
C GLN A 722 -14.75 21.92 6.61
N ARG A 723 -14.23 22.45 5.49
CA ARG A 723 -12.88 23.02 5.37
C ARG A 723 -12.93 24.51 5.02
N PRO A 724 -11.90 25.29 5.40
CA PRO A 724 -10.68 24.86 6.09
C PRO A 724 -10.90 24.60 7.59
N LEU A 725 -10.11 23.71 8.16
CA LEU A 725 -10.00 23.53 9.60
C LEU A 725 -9.31 24.76 10.22
N ARG A 726 -9.86 25.30 11.31
CA ARG A 726 -9.25 26.45 12.00
C ARG A 726 -7.83 26.10 12.48
N PRO A 727 -6.80 26.90 12.15
CA PRO A 727 -5.45 26.63 12.62
C PRO A 727 -5.31 26.83 14.13
N GLY A 728 -4.49 26.00 14.77
CA GLY A 728 -4.24 25.98 16.20
C GLY A 728 -4.34 24.58 16.81
N VAL A 729 -4.48 24.54 18.14
CA VAL A 729 -4.56 23.28 18.90
C VAL A 729 -5.98 22.71 18.86
N TRP A 730 -6.15 21.60 18.15
CA TRP A 730 -7.35 20.78 18.19
C TRP A 730 -7.27 19.75 19.32
N THR A 731 -8.44 19.29 19.77
CA THR A 731 -8.58 18.34 20.87
C THR A 731 -9.61 17.27 20.53
N VAL A 732 -9.25 15.99 20.63
CA VAL A 732 -10.19 14.86 20.55
C VAL A 732 -10.31 14.22 21.93
N ARG A 733 -11.54 14.10 22.43
CA ARG A 733 -11.86 13.43 23.69
C ARG A 733 -12.54 12.10 23.43
N VAL A 734 -12.18 11.10 24.23
CA VAL A 734 -12.95 9.87 24.43
C VAL A 734 -13.70 10.01 25.75
N LEU A 735 -15.01 9.78 25.72
CA LEU A 735 -15.91 9.89 26.88
C LEU A 735 -16.73 8.61 27.07
N ARG A 736 -17.32 8.45 28.24
CA ARG A 736 -18.43 7.49 28.52
C ARG A 736 -19.32 8.09 29.57
N LEU A 737 -20.64 8.02 29.37
CA LEU A 737 -21.63 8.64 30.28
C LEU A 737 -21.29 10.13 30.56
N TRP A 738 -20.69 10.80 29.57
CA TRP A 738 -20.17 12.18 29.60
C TRP A 738 -18.94 12.44 30.49
N GLU A 739 -18.39 11.44 31.17
CA GLU A 739 -17.10 11.54 31.86
C GLU A 739 -15.92 11.39 30.87
N ARG A 740 -14.82 12.13 31.08
CA ARG A 740 -13.62 12.07 30.25
C ARG A 740 -12.82 10.80 30.57
N VAL A 741 -12.38 10.10 29.52
CA VAL A 741 -11.56 8.88 29.59
C VAL A 741 -10.14 9.16 29.10
N ALA A 742 -10.05 9.86 27.97
CA ALA A 742 -8.80 10.22 27.33
C ALA A 742 -8.95 11.53 26.54
N GLU A 743 -7.83 12.21 26.35
CA GLU A 743 -7.71 13.39 25.52
C GLU A 743 -6.44 13.31 24.68
N ALA A 744 -6.55 13.49 23.37
CA ALA A 744 -5.40 13.67 22.48
C ALA A 744 -5.50 15.04 21.81
N ARG A 745 -4.37 15.76 21.75
CA ARG A 745 -4.29 17.08 21.14
C ARG A 745 -3.46 17.00 19.87
N PHE A 746 -3.86 17.71 18.82
CA PHE A 746 -3.12 17.77 17.55
C PHE A 746 -3.07 19.19 17.00
N LEU A 747 -2.11 19.45 16.11
CA LEU A 747 -1.92 20.75 15.48
C LEU A 747 -2.52 20.76 14.08
N VAL A 748 -3.47 21.66 13.83
CA VAL A 748 -3.74 22.15 12.47
C VAL A 748 -2.86 23.39 12.31
N MET A 749 -1.77 23.26 11.55
CA MET A 749 -0.76 24.30 11.44
C MET A 749 -1.21 25.39 10.46
N PRO A 750 -1.05 26.70 10.79
CA PRO A 750 -1.25 27.75 9.81
C PRO A 750 -0.18 27.64 8.71
N LEU A 751 -0.55 27.81 7.44
CA LEU A 751 0.38 27.73 6.32
C LEU A 751 1.15 29.05 6.13
N ALA A 752 2.49 28.98 6.05
CA ALA A 752 3.33 30.11 5.63
C ALA A 752 3.46 30.22 4.11
N PHE A 753 3.14 29.14 3.40
CA PHE A 753 3.27 29.01 1.95
C PHE A 753 1.93 28.62 1.30
N LYS A 754 1.77 28.99 0.03
CA LYS A 754 0.64 28.60 -0.82
C LYS A 754 1.18 28.46 -2.25
N GLY A 755 1.01 27.29 -2.86
CA GLY A 755 1.59 27.05 -4.19
C GLY A 755 3.13 27.04 -4.19
N ARG A 756 3.76 26.84 -3.02
CA ARG A 756 5.21 26.89 -2.74
C ARG A 756 5.83 28.30 -2.82
N GLU A 757 5.00 29.34 -2.88
CA GLU A 757 5.41 30.73 -2.63
C GLU A 757 4.97 31.19 -1.23
N PRO A 758 5.65 32.19 -0.61
CA PRO A 758 5.22 32.79 0.65
C PRO A 758 3.82 33.40 0.56
N LEU A 759 2.99 33.17 1.58
CA LEU A 759 1.60 33.66 1.61
C LEU A 759 1.54 35.20 1.58
N ARG A 760 0.82 35.74 0.58
CA ARG A 760 0.64 37.19 0.35
C ARG A 760 -0.69 37.68 0.93
N THR A 761 -0.83 38.99 1.15
CA THR A 761 -2.06 39.58 1.72
C THR A 761 -3.28 39.43 0.79
N GLU A 762 -3.04 39.45 -0.52
CA GLU A 762 -4.05 39.19 -1.56
C GLU A 762 -4.45 37.71 -1.61
N ASP A 763 -3.55 36.81 -1.18
CA ASP A 763 -3.71 35.36 -1.14
C ASP A 763 -4.56 34.87 0.05
N HIS A 764 -5.76 35.43 0.17
CA HIS A 764 -6.90 34.76 0.79
C HIS A 764 -6.70 34.29 2.24
N GLY A 765 -6.89 35.19 3.21
CA GLY A 765 -7.00 34.85 4.64
C GLY A 765 -8.10 33.84 5.01
N TRP A 766 -8.97 33.42 4.07
CA TRP A 766 -9.95 32.35 4.29
C TRP A 766 -9.29 31.06 4.75
N VAL A 767 -8.08 30.73 4.26
CA VAL A 767 -7.37 29.48 4.59
C VAL A 767 -7.00 29.36 6.08
N HIS A 768 -7.01 30.47 6.83
CA HIS A 768 -6.78 30.48 8.29
C HIS A 768 -8.04 30.81 9.11
N ALA A 769 -9.19 31.13 8.48
CA ALA A 769 -10.38 31.56 9.20
C ALA A 769 -11.13 30.43 9.93
N GLY A 770 -11.00 29.20 9.44
CA GLY A 770 -11.94 28.10 9.76
C GLY A 770 -13.07 28.01 8.73
N PRO A 771 -14.08 27.14 8.95
CA PRO A 771 -15.13 26.91 7.98
C PRO A 771 -16.15 28.07 7.95
N PRO A 772 -16.88 28.25 6.84
CA PRO A 772 -17.95 29.23 6.74
C PRO A 772 -18.96 29.10 7.89
N GLY A 773 -19.38 30.24 8.45
CA GLY A 773 -20.35 30.27 9.56
C GLY A 773 -19.90 29.62 10.86
N ASN A 774 -18.62 29.25 11.01
CA ASN A 774 -18.07 28.45 12.12
C ASN A 774 -18.65 27.03 12.24
N MET A 775 -19.27 26.50 11.19
CA MET A 775 -19.91 25.17 11.18
C MET A 775 -19.00 24.14 10.52
N TYR A 776 -18.61 23.11 11.27
CA TYR A 776 -17.85 21.97 10.72
C TYR A 776 -18.74 20.88 10.13
N LEU A 777 -20.03 20.89 10.46
CA LEU A 777 -21.08 20.02 9.94
C LEU A 777 -22.39 20.81 9.92
N ASP A 778 -23.37 20.34 9.14
CA ASP A 778 -24.69 20.98 9.04
C ASP A 778 -25.49 20.87 10.36
N GLN A 779 -25.16 19.88 11.21
CA GLN A 779 -25.68 19.74 12.56
C GLN A 779 -24.82 20.54 13.57
N SER A 780 -25.47 21.44 14.32
CA SER A 780 -24.82 22.17 15.42
C SER A 780 -24.73 21.33 16.70
N PHE A 781 -23.55 21.34 17.33
CA PHE A 781 -23.27 20.67 18.61
C PHE A 781 -23.15 21.63 19.80
N GLN A 782 -23.55 22.90 19.66
CA GLN A 782 -23.38 23.96 20.68
C GLN A 782 -23.95 23.62 22.06
N GLN A 783 -24.98 22.77 22.15
CA GLN A 783 -25.55 22.31 23.43
C GLN A 783 -24.52 21.52 24.28
N LEU A 784 -23.58 20.81 23.64
CA LEU A 784 -22.56 20.03 24.31
C LEU A 784 -21.49 20.90 24.99
N THR A 785 -21.33 22.17 24.60
CA THR A 785 -20.37 23.11 25.20
C THR A 785 -20.56 23.23 26.72
N HIS A 786 -21.80 23.25 27.19
CA HIS A 786 -22.13 23.28 28.62
C HIS A 786 -21.89 21.93 29.32
N VAL A 787 -22.27 20.81 28.68
CA VAL A 787 -22.08 19.45 29.21
C VAL A 787 -20.59 19.14 29.40
N LEU A 788 -19.77 19.53 28.41
CA LEU A 788 -18.33 19.31 28.36
C LEU A 788 -17.51 20.37 29.12
N LYS A 789 -18.20 21.34 29.76
CA LYS A 789 -17.62 22.42 30.58
C LYS A 789 -16.53 23.21 29.83
N LEU A 790 -16.76 23.52 28.55
CA LEU A 790 -15.80 24.24 27.71
C LEU A 790 -15.80 25.75 28.04
N PRO A 791 -14.66 26.45 27.88
CA PRO A 791 -14.62 27.91 28.03
C PRO A 791 -15.45 28.61 26.93
N PRO A 792 -15.89 29.87 27.14
CA PRO A 792 -16.56 30.66 26.10
C PRO A 792 -15.70 30.78 24.84
N SER A 793 -16.31 30.56 23.68
CA SER A 793 -15.62 30.60 22.37
C SER A 793 -15.28 32.00 21.90
N GLU A 794 -16.07 33.01 22.27
CA GLU A 794 -15.99 34.37 21.73
C GLU A 794 -14.58 35.02 21.80
N PRO A 795 -13.85 34.99 22.94
CA PRO A 795 -12.50 35.58 22.99
C PRO A 795 -11.50 34.83 22.08
N ALA A 796 -11.65 33.51 21.94
CA ALA A 796 -10.80 32.68 21.11
C ALA A 796 -11.12 32.85 19.61
N LEU A 797 -12.39 33.05 19.25
CA LEU A 797 -12.81 33.42 17.90
C LEU A 797 -12.25 34.79 17.49
N GLN A 798 -12.37 35.80 18.35
CA GLN A 798 -11.80 37.13 18.08
C GLN A 798 -10.28 37.09 17.92
N GLU A 799 -9.58 36.26 18.70
CA GLU A 799 -8.14 36.09 18.59
C GLU A 799 -7.71 35.28 17.35
N ALA A 800 -8.51 34.28 16.94
CA ALA A 800 -8.31 33.59 15.66
C ALA A 800 -8.54 34.54 14.47
N GLN A 801 -9.58 35.37 14.52
CA GLN A 801 -9.92 36.32 13.46
C GLN A 801 -8.85 37.40 13.23
N LYS A 802 -8.12 37.81 14.28
CA LYS A 802 -6.94 38.69 14.15
C LYS A 802 -5.76 38.03 13.44
N LYS A 803 -5.68 36.70 13.47
CA LYS A 803 -4.55 35.94 12.92
C LYS A 803 -4.70 35.62 11.42
N THR A 804 -5.91 35.72 10.87
CA THR A 804 -6.19 35.43 9.45
C THR A 804 -5.57 36.44 8.47
N SER A 805 -5.11 37.60 8.96
CA SER A 805 -4.46 38.66 8.16
C SER A 805 -2.95 38.70 8.33
N LEU A 806 -2.35 37.77 9.09
CA LEU A 806 -0.91 37.69 9.27
C LEU A 806 -0.25 37.12 8.01
N VAL A 807 0.81 37.80 7.55
CA VAL A 807 1.68 37.38 6.44
C VAL A 807 3.14 37.66 6.80
N GLY A 808 4.11 37.04 6.11
CA GLY A 808 5.53 37.25 6.34
C GLY A 808 5.99 36.92 7.77
N LYS A 809 6.94 37.70 8.33
CA LYS A 809 7.54 37.43 9.66
C LYS A 809 6.52 37.29 10.81
N PRO A 810 5.44 38.10 10.90
CA PRO A 810 4.35 37.86 11.87
C PRO A 810 3.66 36.49 11.73
N LEU A 811 3.44 36.01 10.50
CA LEU A 811 2.90 34.68 10.23
C LEU A 811 3.89 33.58 10.60
N GLU A 812 5.18 33.74 10.23
CA GLU A 812 6.23 32.80 10.65
C GLU A 812 6.34 32.69 12.17
N ALA A 813 6.18 33.80 12.91
CA ALA A 813 6.16 33.80 14.37
C ALA A 813 4.93 33.05 14.94
N TRP A 814 3.77 33.14 14.29
CA TRP A 814 2.59 32.34 14.66
C TRP A 814 2.78 30.85 14.34
N VAL A 815 3.35 30.50 13.18
CA VAL A 815 3.74 29.12 12.84
C VAL A 815 4.70 28.57 13.89
N ASP A 816 5.82 29.25 14.15
CA ASP A 816 6.87 28.77 15.03
C ASP A 816 6.41 28.65 16.50
N SER A 817 5.51 29.53 16.96
CA SER A 817 4.91 29.40 18.29
C SER A 817 3.88 28.27 18.38
N SER A 818 3.14 28.00 17.30
CA SER A 818 2.19 26.88 17.23
C SER A 818 2.90 25.53 17.16
N VAL A 819 3.96 25.43 16.34
CA VAL A 819 4.79 24.23 16.18
C VAL A 819 5.51 23.89 17.49
N ARG A 820 6.05 24.89 18.20
CA ARG A 820 6.74 24.72 19.50
C ARG A 820 5.86 24.08 20.60
N ALA A 821 4.53 24.12 20.47
CA ALA A 821 3.63 23.46 21.42
C ALA A 821 3.51 21.93 21.23
N PHE A 822 4.10 21.39 20.16
CA PHE A 822 4.08 19.96 19.80
C PHE A 822 5.45 19.41 19.42
N TRP A 823 6.42 20.27 19.12
CA TRP A 823 7.75 19.90 18.62
C TRP A 823 8.85 20.64 19.38
N VAL A 824 9.87 19.90 19.77
CA VAL A 824 11.10 20.45 20.36
C VAL A 824 12.30 20.09 19.50
N THR A 825 13.28 20.97 19.40
CA THR A 825 14.57 20.61 18.83
C THR A 825 15.29 19.69 19.82
N GLY A 826 15.58 18.45 19.39
CA GLY A 826 16.45 17.54 20.11
C GLY A 826 17.87 18.10 20.16
N ASP A 827 18.50 18.20 18.99
CA ASP A 827 19.90 18.60 18.83
C ASP A 827 20.16 19.25 17.45
N ILE A 828 21.35 19.81 17.26
CA ILE A 828 21.80 20.45 16.02
C ILE A 828 23.27 20.12 15.71
N CYS A 829 23.58 19.78 14.47
CA CYS A 829 24.93 19.47 14.02
C CYS A 829 25.27 20.20 12.71
N SER A 830 26.57 20.24 12.39
CA SER A 830 27.10 20.79 11.14
C SER A 830 27.78 19.70 10.31
N GLU A 831 27.64 19.77 9.00
CA GLU A 831 28.28 18.84 8.05
C GLU A 831 29.81 19.00 8.04
N GLN A 832 30.29 20.22 8.26
CA GLN A 832 31.71 20.58 8.37
C GLN A 832 31.97 21.33 9.68
N THR A 833 33.23 21.67 10.00
CA THR A 833 33.55 22.40 11.24
C THR A 833 32.85 23.77 11.26
N SER A 834 31.90 23.95 12.18
CA SER A 834 31.13 25.19 12.31
C SER A 834 31.95 26.33 12.92
N SER A 835 31.60 27.56 12.58
CA SER A 835 32.07 28.76 13.30
C SER A 835 31.51 28.88 14.72
N CYS A 836 30.39 28.21 15.02
CA CYS A 836 29.81 28.13 16.36
C CYS A 836 30.43 26.95 17.13
N PRO A 837 31.21 27.19 18.20
CA PRO A 837 32.02 26.15 18.87
C PRO A 837 31.19 25.11 19.62
N THR A 838 29.88 25.32 19.78
CA THR A 838 28.94 24.39 20.41
C THR A 838 28.18 23.50 19.42
N ILE A 839 28.38 23.66 18.11
CA ILE A 839 27.79 22.77 17.09
C ILE A 839 28.80 21.68 16.73
N GLY A 840 28.45 20.42 17.01
CA GLY A 840 29.26 19.25 16.68
C GLY A 840 29.17 18.85 15.19
N LEU A 841 30.14 18.04 14.74
CA LEU A 841 30.09 17.41 13.42
C LEU A 841 28.98 16.36 13.36
N CYS A 842 28.11 16.42 12.35
CA CYS A 842 27.01 15.48 12.14
C CYS A 842 27.48 14.01 12.10
N THR A 843 28.62 13.76 11.46
CA THR A 843 29.28 12.44 11.36
C THR A 843 29.76 11.86 12.70
N LYS A 844 29.74 12.64 13.78
CA LYS A 844 30.07 12.20 15.15
C LYS A 844 28.84 12.05 16.06
N THR A 845 27.64 12.36 15.56
CA THR A 845 26.38 12.15 16.30
C THR A 845 25.92 10.70 16.19
N SER A 846 24.95 10.32 17.02
CA SER A 846 24.24 9.03 16.94
C SER A 846 22.88 9.11 16.23
N TRP A 847 22.49 10.31 15.75
CA TRP A 847 21.14 10.61 15.27
C TRP A 847 21.09 11.19 13.86
N SER A 848 22.16 11.83 13.37
CA SER A 848 22.16 12.51 12.06
C SER A 848 22.01 11.54 10.89
N SER A 849 21.42 12.00 9.78
CA SER A 849 21.41 11.29 8.50
C SER A 849 22.82 11.08 7.91
N LEU A 850 23.81 11.83 8.42
CA LEU A 850 25.22 11.74 8.07
C LEU A 850 26.06 10.95 9.10
N SER A 851 25.43 10.33 10.11
CA SER A 851 26.12 9.42 11.03
C SER A 851 26.42 8.07 10.36
N PRO A 852 27.50 7.34 10.74
CA PRO A 852 27.84 6.07 10.11
C PRO A 852 26.74 5.02 10.26
N ASP A 853 26.44 4.28 9.20
CA ASP A 853 25.44 3.21 9.18
C ASP A 853 25.97 1.89 8.59
N PRO A 854 26.84 1.15 9.30
CA PRO A 854 27.54 -0.02 8.76
C PRO A 854 26.64 -1.18 8.29
N LYS A 855 25.34 -1.17 8.63
CA LYS A 855 24.36 -2.14 8.12
C LYS A 855 23.83 -1.81 6.71
N SER A 856 23.89 -0.55 6.26
CA SER A 856 23.49 -0.13 4.91
C SER A 856 24.65 0.36 4.04
N GLU A 857 25.79 0.71 4.63
CA GLU A 857 27.03 1.02 3.89
C GLU A 857 27.47 -0.14 2.96
N LEU A 858 27.84 0.18 1.72
CA LEU A 858 28.30 -0.77 0.71
C LEU A 858 29.82 -0.69 0.57
N GLY A 859 30.53 -1.74 1.00
CA GLY A 859 31.99 -1.79 1.07
C GLY A 859 32.66 -2.57 -0.09
N PRO A 860 34.00 -2.60 -0.13
CA PRO A 860 34.73 -3.38 -1.14
C PRO A 860 34.44 -4.88 -1.02
N VAL A 861 34.50 -5.57 -2.16
CA VAL A 861 34.28 -7.03 -2.24
C VAL A 861 35.36 -7.77 -1.45
N LYS A 862 34.92 -8.63 -0.52
CA LYS A 862 35.77 -9.46 0.33
C LYS A 862 36.36 -10.66 -0.46
N LYS A 863 37.31 -11.38 0.14
CA LYS A 863 37.98 -12.56 -0.47
C LYS A 863 37.03 -13.72 -0.81
N ASP A 864 35.92 -13.82 -0.09
CA ASP A 864 34.82 -14.78 -0.32
C ASP A 864 33.82 -14.31 -1.39
N GLY A 865 34.05 -13.16 -2.03
CA GLY A 865 33.17 -12.58 -3.04
C GLY A 865 31.94 -11.83 -2.48
N ARG A 866 31.82 -11.68 -1.16
CA ARG A 866 30.67 -11.06 -0.46
C ARG A 866 30.98 -9.63 -0.03
N ILE A 867 29.95 -8.90 0.43
CA ILE A 867 30.08 -7.55 1.05
C ILE A 867 29.32 -7.39 2.38
N ARG A 868 28.40 -8.31 2.71
CA ARG A 868 27.92 -8.53 4.09
C ARG A 868 28.99 -9.28 4.88
#